data_AF-A0A538H135-F1
#
_entry.id   AF-A0A538H135-F1
#
_cell.length_a   1.000
_cell.length_b   1.000
_cell.length_c   1.000
_cell.angle_alpha   90.00
_cell.angle_beta   90.00
_cell.angle_gamma   90.00
#
_symmetry.space_group_name_H-M   'P 1'
#
loop_
_entity.id
_entity.type
_entity.pdbx_description
1 polymer ?
#
loop_
_entity_poly.entity_id
_entity_poly.type
_entity_poly.pdbx_seq_one_letter_code
_entity_poly.pdbx_strand_id
1 'polypeptide(L)'
;MALGRPFGPAGITSGYARRMNVCPSCGSENPEGFRFCGSCGAALAEAPSAREVRKTVTILFCDVTGSTALGERLDSESLRRVMERYFTLAREVLERHGGTVEKFIGDAVMAVFGVPVVHEDDALRAARAAHELREELGGLNADLRHEFGTELQVRMGVNTGEVVTSEGGTLATGDAVNVAARLEQAAEPGDILIGDATRQLAEGALELERIEPVEAKGKSEPLLAYRLLGVRADMPGFERRFDAPFVGRGGELEQLVQAHARAVRDSSCQLFTVLGPAGIGKSRLVLEFVESQRDAIVLRGRCLAYGDGITYFPLVEILEQIAADPELGRVLAADAEARGLVNTVSTSIGLASEEVVSREDTFRAVRRLIETLAASRPVMLIVDDVHWAEPTLLDLLDHIADWSREAPILLLCMARPEFLDSRPGWGGGKMNAATILLEPLSEQEAETLIENLLVGSDLSDRVRQRITASAEGNPLFVEQMLALLAQNDGNGDVIVPPTIQALLATRLEQLPSGERIAAERASVIGKEFWRTALMEIGGESSALPGLVRKELIRPYRSAIFPIEDAFRFRHQLIRDAAYDGMPKELRSELHERFGRWLETNRSEYEEIVGYHFEQAFRLKEQLGPVDDELRALAGRAGQLLGRAGHRAYERGDIPAAVSLLARATDLLPPGDRLGLECSIALGYALHDAGELERANEIFSRCVEEAEGAGENALAARGRVGRVSVAVITGAAFASPLEATRLEIAKLDELDDEPGLAEAWYLVGNLEGWLGRSELSVRSHGTAMEHARRAGNRRLIGLSVGLPVIMEAWGFGAAPDGLRVCDELLTKYQGTSIEPSLRIARSLYLSFLGEAEAAQGEHTAGVELYRQFGNELFGAATGMSLADLRMRAGRLEEAEAAAREGADRLERLGEQGFRSTVAGFLAEALCRQGRYEEADEWARTTADLAMEGDFDPEFRWRAVRARVLAHRGEFEEAEKLAREGVEIVEQTDWWLHRGQAQSALGEVLELAGRVDQARASYEQAVDAFERKGVLPDAEAARQRLEQLA
;
A
#
# COMPACT_ATOMS: atom_id res chain seq x y z
N MET A 1 34.42 9.96 -87.67
CA MET A 1 32.96 10.10 -87.91
C MET A 1 32.27 10.12 -86.55
N ALA A 2 31.60 11.25 -86.24
CA ALA A 2 30.50 11.49 -85.26
C ALA A 2 30.60 10.94 -83.82
N LEU A 3 30.17 11.58 -82.72
CA LEU A 3 29.82 12.93 -82.26
C LEU A 3 29.36 12.70 -80.79
N GLY A 4 29.69 13.61 -79.86
CA GLY A 4 28.91 13.83 -78.63
C GLY A 4 29.45 13.29 -77.29
N ARG A 5 30.01 14.19 -76.46
CA ARG A 5 29.91 14.13 -74.99
C ARG A 5 28.53 14.67 -74.56
N PRO A 6 27.91 14.14 -73.49
CA PRO A 6 27.42 15.04 -72.43
C PRO A 6 27.53 14.52 -70.98
N PHE A 7 27.76 15.48 -70.07
CA PHE A 7 27.31 15.62 -68.67
C PHE A 7 27.32 14.45 -67.66
N GLY A 8 27.99 14.67 -66.53
CA GLY A 8 27.69 13.98 -65.27
C GLY A 8 26.73 14.80 -64.38
N PRO A 9 26.18 14.20 -63.33
CA PRO A 9 25.83 14.91 -62.11
C PRO A 9 26.64 14.38 -60.91
N ALA A 10 27.21 15.31 -60.14
CA ALA A 10 27.66 15.07 -58.79
C ALA A 10 26.42 14.80 -57.91
N GLY A 11 26.27 13.57 -57.45
CA GLY A 11 25.23 13.14 -56.52
C GLY A 11 25.81 13.00 -55.11
N ILE A 12 25.25 13.79 -54.21
CA ILE A 12 25.45 13.82 -52.76
C ILE A 12 25.30 12.40 -52.18
N THR A 13 26.37 11.83 -51.61
CA THR A 13 26.26 10.62 -50.77
C THR A 13 25.91 11.05 -49.35
N SER A 14 24.62 10.93 -49.05
CA SER A 14 24.06 10.88 -47.70
C SER A 14 24.75 9.79 -46.87
N GLY A 15 25.37 10.19 -45.76
CA GLY A 15 25.96 9.30 -44.78
C GLY A 15 24.88 8.66 -43.91
N TYR A 16 24.30 7.55 -44.38
CA TYR A 16 23.68 6.56 -43.49
C TYR A 16 24.77 5.55 -43.10
N ALA A 17 25.34 5.68 -41.90
CA ALA A 17 26.19 4.63 -41.33
C ALA A 17 25.32 3.39 -41.05
N ARG A 18 25.40 2.38 -41.92
CA ARG A 18 24.78 1.06 -41.67
C ARG A 18 25.58 0.36 -40.56
N ARG A 19 24.90 -0.13 -39.52
CA ARG A 19 25.50 -1.01 -38.50
C ARG A 19 26.04 -2.28 -39.19
N MET A 20 27.27 -2.68 -38.84
CA MET A 20 27.92 -3.88 -39.38
C MET A 20 28.28 -4.83 -38.24
N ASN A 21 28.00 -6.12 -38.42
CA ASN A 21 28.36 -7.18 -37.47
C ASN A 21 29.75 -7.74 -37.81
N VAL A 22 30.71 -7.58 -36.90
CA VAL A 22 32.06 -8.15 -37.05
C VAL A 22 32.03 -9.63 -36.65
N CYS A 23 32.45 -10.51 -37.55
CA CYS A 23 32.47 -11.94 -37.28
C CYS A 23 33.48 -12.26 -36.17
N PRO A 24 33.09 -12.92 -35.06
CA PRO A 24 34.02 -13.26 -33.98
C PRO A 24 35.06 -14.30 -34.39
N SER A 25 34.81 -15.05 -35.48
CA SER A 25 35.70 -16.09 -35.96
C SER A 25 36.75 -15.60 -36.96
N CYS A 26 36.44 -14.59 -37.79
CA CYS A 26 37.34 -14.13 -38.86
C CYS A 26 37.54 -12.61 -38.94
N GLY A 27 36.86 -11.83 -38.10
CA GLY A 27 36.96 -10.37 -38.07
C GLY A 27 36.34 -9.65 -39.27
N SER A 28 35.67 -10.36 -40.18
CA SER A 28 35.02 -9.76 -41.35
C SER A 28 33.75 -9.01 -40.96
N GLU A 29 33.54 -7.81 -41.51
CA GLU A 29 32.32 -7.03 -41.37
C GLU A 29 31.19 -7.62 -42.22
N ASN A 30 30.03 -7.87 -41.60
CA ASN A 30 28.85 -8.43 -42.26
C ASN A 30 27.67 -7.46 -42.14
N PRO A 31 26.83 -7.33 -43.19
CA PRO A 31 25.61 -6.54 -43.10
C PRO A 31 24.66 -7.03 -42.00
N GLU A 32 23.92 -6.11 -41.40
CA GLU A 32 22.86 -6.41 -40.42
C GLU A 32 21.83 -7.41 -40.99
N GLY A 33 21.49 -8.46 -40.23
CA GLY A 33 20.56 -9.53 -40.63
C GLY A 33 21.18 -10.82 -41.20
N PHE A 34 22.51 -10.87 -41.40
CA PHE A 34 23.19 -12.11 -41.81
C PHE A 34 23.30 -13.10 -40.64
N ARG A 35 22.72 -14.29 -40.77
CA ARG A 35 22.83 -15.38 -39.77
C ARG A 35 24.17 -16.11 -39.80
N PHE A 36 24.89 -16.00 -40.90
CA PHE A 36 26.21 -16.60 -41.10
C PHE A 36 27.14 -15.58 -41.75
N CYS A 37 28.42 -15.63 -41.39
CA CYS A 37 29.43 -14.76 -41.95
C CYS A 37 29.57 -15.02 -43.46
N GLY A 38 29.43 -13.97 -44.26
CA GLY A 38 29.58 -14.05 -45.71
C GLY A 38 30.99 -14.42 -46.17
N SER A 39 32.00 -14.28 -45.30
CA SER A 39 33.40 -14.64 -45.59
C SER A 39 33.79 -16.04 -45.14
N CYS A 40 33.43 -16.46 -43.92
CA CYS A 40 33.91 -17.74 -43.35
C CYS A 40 32.81 -18.76 -43.04
N GLY A 41 31.53 -18.42 -43.24
CA GLY A 41 30.39 -19.31 -42.98
C GLY A 41 30.09 -19.58 -41.50
N ALA A 42 30.84 -18.97 -40.57
CA ALA A 42 30.58 -19.11 -39.14
C ALA A 42 29.24 -18.46 -38.77
N ALA A 43 28.47 -19.08 -37.88
CA ALA A 43 27.24 -18.49 -37.36
C ALA A 43 27.60 -17.15 -36.69
N LEU A 44 26.94 -16.08 -37.16
CA LEU A 44 26.99 -14.80 -36.47
C LEU A 44 25.94 -14.90 -35.37
N ALA A 45 26.30 -14.54 -34.13
CA ALA A 45 25.34 -14.52 -33.04
C ALA A 45 24.12 -13.70 -33.50
N GLU A 46 22.92 -14.29 -33.46
CA GLU A 46 21.70 -13.51 -33.61
C GLU A 46 21.77 -12.42 -32.54
N ALA A 47 21.70 -11.14 -32.96
CA ALA A 47 21.46 -10.08 -32.01
C ALA A 47 20.17 -10.49 -31.28
N PRO A 48 20.18 -10.62 -29.93
CA PRO A 48 18.96 -10.96 -29.21
C PRO A 48 17.87 -10.00 -29.67
N SER A 49 16.69 -10.52 -30.00
CA SER A 49 15.54 -9.69 -30.35
C SER A 49 15.40 -8.65 -29.23
N ALA A 50 15.54 -7.37 -29.57
CA ALA A 50 15.60 -6.32 -28.57
C ALA A 50 14.32 -6.39 -27.72
N ARG A 51 14.48 -6.75 -26.45
CA ARG A 51 13.37 -7.02 -25.56
C ARG A 51 12.63 -5.71 -25.28
N GLU A 52 11.30 -5.73 -25.34
CA GLU A 52 10.52 -4.58 -24.89
C GLU A 52 10.59 -4.46 -23.36
N VAL A 53 10.85 -3.25 -22.88
CA VAL A 53 10.95 -2.90 -21.47
C VAL A 53 10.12 -1.66 -21.19
N ARG A 54 9.48 -1.61 -20.01
CA ARG A 54 8.84 -0.39 -19.52
C ARG A 54 9.86 0.41 -18.71
N LYS A 55 9.98 1.69 -19.02
CA LYS A 55 10.86 2.63 -18.33
C LYS A 55 10.10 3.89 -17.97
N THR A 56 10.39 4.43 -16.79
CA THR A 56 10.01 5.80 -16.46
C THR A 56 11.11 6.72 -16.95
N VAL A 57 10.79 7.62 -17.87
CA VAL A 57 11.75 8.51 -18.52
C VAL A 57 11.27 9.95 -18.43
N THR A 58 12.19 10.90 -18.54
CA THR A 58 11.84 12.32 -18.64
C THR A 58 12.05 12.81 -20.07
N ILE A 59 11.03 13.39 -20.65
CA ILE A 59 11.01 13.83 -22.05
C ILE A 59 11.02 15.34 -22.08
N LEU A 60 11.94 15.90 -22.85
CA LEU A 60 12.05 17.33 -23.13
C LEU A 60 11.74 17.57 -24.61
N PHE A 61 10.76 18.42 -24.87
CA PHE A 61 10.51 19.02 -26.18
C PHE A 61 10.92 20.48 -26.15
N CYS A 62 11.61 20.93 -27.21
CA CYS A 62 12.02 22.31 -27.40
C CYS A 62 11.76 22.72 -28.85
N ASP A 63 10.87 23.68 -29.06
CA ASP A 63 10.46 24.17 -30.39
C ASP A 63 10.88 25.61 -30.61
N VAL A 64 11.25 25.97 -31.84
CA VAL A 64 11.62 27.35 -32.21
C VAL A 64 10.37 28.11 -32.65
N THR A 65 9.93 29.05 -31.82
CA THR A 65 8.74 29.85 -32.12
C THR A 65 8.96 30.76 -33.34
N GLY A 66 8.00 30.77 -34.26
CA GLY A 66 8.01 31.65 -35.43
C GLY A 66 9.03 31.30 -36.52
N SER A 67 9.54 30.06 -36.56
CA SER A 67 10.50 29.57 -37.57
C SER A 67 10.03 29.79 -39.02
N THR A 68 8.73 29.65 -39.30
CA THR A 68 8.14 29.91 -40.62
C THR A 68 8.26 31.39 -41.01
N ALA A 69 7.94 32.29 -40.09
CA ALA A 69 8.08 33.73 -40.31
C ALA A 69 9.56 34.16 -40.39
N LEU A 70 10.45 33.42 -39.73
CA LEU A 70 11.90 33.60 -39.87
C LEU A 70 12.37 33.20 -41.29
N GLY A 71 11.84 32.11 -41.84
CA GLY A 71 12.15 31.66 -43.21
C GLY A 71 11.58 32.55 -44.32
N GLU A 72 10.57 33.37 -44.04
CA GLU A 72 10.09 34.41 -44.96
C GLU A 72 10.99 35.65 -44.96
N ARG A 73 11.70 35.92 -43.85
CA ARG A 73 12.59 37.09 -43.69
C ARG A 73 14.03 36.82 -44.09
N LEU A 74 14.52 35.59 -43.87
CA LEU A 74 15.88 35.18 -44.20
C LEU A 74 15.94 34.40 -45.51
N ASP A 75 17.05 34.54 -46.23
CA ASP A 75 17.37 33.62 -47.31
C ASP A 75 17.54 32.18 -46.78
N SER A 76 17.19 31.17 -47.59
CA SER A 76 17.22 29.77 -47.19
C SER A 76 18.60 29.26 -46.74
N GLU A 77 19.70 29.79 -47.29
CA GLU A 77 21.05 29.44 -46.83
C GLU A 77 21.36 30.03 -45.45
N SER A 78 20.86 31.24 -45.18
CA SER A 78 21.02 31.91 -43.89
C SER A 78 20.18 31.23 -42.81
N LEU A 79 18.91 30.92 -43.12
CA LEU A 79 18.03 30.15 -42.22
C LEU A 79 18.65 28.81 -41.85
N ARG A 80 19.23 28.09 -42.82
CA ARG A 80 19.91 26.82 -42.56
C ARG A 80 21.06 26.97 -41.58
N ARG A 81 21.91 27.99 -41.73
CA ARG A 81 23.05 28.25 -40.81
C ARG A 81 22.59 28.62 -39.41
N VAL A 82 21.52 29.43 -39.30
CA VAL A 82 20.91 29.79 -38.02
C VAL A 82 20.40 28.54 -37.30
N MET A 83 19.64 27.69 -37.99
CA MET A 83 19.11 26.45 -37.43
C MET A 83 20.21 25.44 -37.08
N GLU A 84 21.27 25.34 -37.88
CA GLU A 84 22.41 24.44 -37.61
C GLU A 84 23.17 24.84 -36.33
N ARG A 85 23.37 26.14 -36.10
CA ARG A 85 23.95 26.65 -34.84
C ARG A 85 23.06 26.34 -33.64
N TYR A 86 21.74 26.54 -33.78
CA TYR A 86 20.79 26.21 -32.72
C TYR A 86 20.77 24.70 -32.40
N PHE A 87 20.69 23.83 -33.40
CA PHE A 87 20.68 22.38 -33.16
C PHE A 87 21.99 21.85 -32.59
N THR A 88 23.12 22.48 -32.93
CA THR A 88 24.42 22.16 -32.33
C THR A 88 24.42 22.52 -30.85
N LEU A 89 24.02 23.76 -30.51
CA LEU A 89 23.90 24.21 -29.13
C LEU A 89 22.95 23.32 -28.31
N ALA A 90 21.74 23.06 -28.84
CA ALA A 90 20.74 22.24 -28.17
C ALA A 90 21.26 20.82 -27.91
N ARG A 91 21.91 20.20 -28.91
CA ARG A 91 22.51 18.88 -28.73
C ARG A 91 23.58 18.88 -27.64
N GLU A 92 24.52 19.82 -27.70
CA GLU A 92 25.63 19.89 -26.75
C GLU A 92 25.14 20.07 -25.31
N VAL A 93 24.15 20.94 -25.07
CA VAL A 93 23.57 21.13 -23.72
C VAL A 93 22.82 19.88 -23.28
N LEU A 94 21.95 19.32 -24.11
CA LEU A 94 21.13 18.16 -23.74
C LEU A 94 21.99 16.91 -23.47
N GLU A 95 22.98 16.63 -24.31
CA GLU A 95 23.89 15.48 -24.15
C GLU A 95 24.86 15.65 -22.98
N ARG A 96 25.28 16.88 -22.65
CA ARG A 96 26.12 17.17 -21.47
C ARG A 96 25.43 16.85 -20.16
N HIS A 97 24.12 17.08 -20.08
CA HIS A 97 23.28 16.63 -18.96
C HIS A 97 22.85 15.16 -19.10
N GLY A 98 23.35 14.45 -20.10
CA GLY A 98 23.11 13.03 -20.40
C GLY A 98 21.71 12.67 -20.86
N GLY A 99 21.02 13.62 -21.51
CA GLY A 99 19.86 13.31 -22.34
C GLY A 99 20.28 12.75 -23.70
N THR A 100 19.52 11.81 -24.24
CA THR A 100 19.70 11.32 -25.61
C THR A 100 18.78 12.08 -26.55
N VAL A 101 19.35 12.79 -27.53
CA VAL A 101 18.56 13.48 -28.58
C VAL A 101 18.03 12.45 -29.57
N GLU A 102 16.71 12.23 -29.59
CA GLU A 102 16.09 11.17 -30.40
C GLU A 102 15.98 11.58 -31.88
N LYS A 103 15.40 12.77 -32.14
CA LYS A 103 15.17 13.27 -33.50
C LYS A 103 14.93 14.78 -33.52
N PHE A 104 15.24 15.37 -34.68
CA PHE A 104 14.84 16.72 -35.05
C PHE A 104 13.58 16.62 -35.91
N ILE A 105 12.49 17.26 -35.49
CA ILE A 105 11.22 17.26 -36.22
C ILE A 105 10.98 18.67 -36.72
N GLY A 106 11.46 18.96 -37.93
CA GLY A 106 11.44 20.34 -38.45
C GLY A 106 12.38 21.23 -37.64
N ASP A 107 11.79 22.13 -36.85
CA ASP A 107 12.40 23.10 -35.93
C ASP A 107 12.40 22.64 -34.46
N ALA A 108 11.70 21.56 -34.13
CA ALA A 108 11.64 21.01 -32.79
C ALA A 108 12.75 19.98 -32.49
N VAL A 109 13.25 20.00 -31.26
CA VAL A 109 14.20 19.05 -30.68
C VAL A 109 13.47 18.22 -29.63
N MET A 110 13.60 16.89 -29.72
CA MET A 110 13.13 15.95 -28.70
C MET A 110 14.33 15.24 -28.07
N ALA A 111 14.44 15.32 -26.75
CA ALA A 111 15.42 14.58 -25.96
C ALA A 111 14.75 13.73 -24.88
N VAL A 112 15.36 12.59 -24.60
CA VAL A 112 14.89 11.63 -23.60
C VAL A 112 16.00 11.39 -22.58
N PHE A 113 15.68 11.63 -21.31
CA PHE A 113 16.51 11.30 -20.15
C PHE A 113 16.00 9.98 -19.56
N GLY A 114 16.92 9.05 -19.31
CA GLY A 114 16.62 7.70 -18.87
C GLY A 114 16.68 6.62 -19.96
N VAL A 115 17.12 6.98 -21.16
CA VAL A 115 17.37 6.05 -22.28
C VAL A 115 18.76 6.32 -22.84
N PRO A 116 19.64 5.31 -23.00
CA PRO A 116 19.41 3.88 -22.75
C PRO A 116 19.43 3.47 -21.27
N VAL A 117 19.95 4.31 -20.37
CA VAL A 117 20.11 4.01 -18.93
C VAL A 117 19.28 4.98 -18.09
N VAL A 118 18.45 4.46 -17.17
CA VAL A 118 17.67 5.25 -16.20
C VAL A 118 18.56 5.71 -15.04
N HIS A 119 18.34 6.94 -14.58
CA HIS A 119 18.97 7.52 -13.40
C HIS A 119 17.92 8.08 -12.44
N GLU A 120 18.30 8.15 -11.17
CA GLU A 120 17.43 8.61 -10.08
C GLU A 120 17.05 10.10 -10.22
N ASP A 121 17.86 10.88 -10.93
CA ASP A 121 17.74 12.34 -11.08
C ASP A 121 17.41 12.79 -12.53
N ASP A 122 16.95 11.89 -13.40
CA ASP A 122 16.62 12.20 -14.81
C ASP A 122 15.66 13.40 -14.96
N ALA A 123 14.70 13.54 -14.04
CA ALA A 123 13.77 14.68 -14.03
C ALA A 123 14.49 16.02 -13.76
N LEU A 124 15.40 16.04 -12.78
CA LEU A 124 16.19 17.22 -12.44
C LEU A 124 17.19 17.55 -13.56
N ARG A 125 17.81 16.54 -14.17
CA ARG A 125 18.74 16.69 -15.30
C ARG A 125 18.04 17.31 -16.50
N ALA A 126 16.84 16.84 -16.84
CA ALA A 126 16.04 17.44 -17.90
C ALA A 126 15.69 18.91 -17.62
N ALA A 127 15.29 19.23 -16.39
CA ALA A 127 14.99 20.61 -15.99
C ALA A 127 16.22 21.52 -16.02
N ARG A 128 17.40 21.03 -15.57
CA ARG A 128 18.68 21.73 -15.66
C ARG A 128 19.08 22.00 -17.10
N ALA A 129 18.98 20.99 -17.96
CA ALA A 129 19.28 21.13 -19.38
C ALA A 129 18.35 22.14 -20.07
N ALA A 130 17.04 22.11 -19.76
CA ALA A 130 16.09 23.10 -20.28
C ALA A 130 16.45 24.52 -19.85
N HIS A 131 16.81 24.70 -18.58
CA HIS A 131 17.20 25.99 -18.03
C HIS A 131 18.51 26.51 -18.65
N GLU A 132 19.54 25.68 -18.72
CA GLU A 132 20.83 26.04 -19.34
C GLU A 132 20.68 26.35 -20.84
N LEU A 133 19.85 25.59 -21.57
CA LEU A 133 19.58 25.85 -22.98
C LEU A 133 18.92 27.23 -23.19
N ARG A 134 18.05 27.65 -22.27
CA ARG A 134 17.44 28.99 -22.30
C ARG A 134 18.48 30.10 -22.10
N GLU A 135 19.42 29.92 -21.17
CA GLU A 135 20.49 30.89 -20.88
C GLU A 135 21.50 30.99 -22.04
N GLU A 136 22.01 29.86 -22.53
CA GLU A 136 22.99 29.80 -23.63
C GLU A 136 22.40 30.33 -24.95
N LEU A 137 21.08 30.16 -25.16
CA LEU A 137 20.39 30.77 -26.30
C LEU A 137 20.48 32.30 -26.28
N GLY A 138 20.55 32.92 -25.11
CA GLY A 138 20.78 34.36 -24.97
C GLY A 138 22.12 34.80 -25.56
N GLY A 139 23.18 34.01 -25.34
CA GLY A 139 24.50 34.18 -25.94
C GLY A 139 24.48 34.00 -27.45
N LEU A 140 23.88 32.91 -27.94
CA LEU A 140 23.71 32.67 -29.38
C LEU A 140 22.93 33.81 -30.05
N ASN A 141 21.89 34.33 -29.42
CA ASN A 141 21.10 35.45 -29.96
C ASN A 141 21.90 36.75 -30.07
N ALA A 142 22.94 36.97 -29.24
CA ALA A 142 23.82 38.13 -29.41
C ALA A 142 24.59 38.04 -30.74
N ASP A 143 25.12 36.86 -31.07
CA ASP A 143 25.82 36.60 -32.34
C ASP A 143 24.86 36.67 -33.53
N LEU A 144 23.68 36.04 -33.42
CA LEU A 144 22.68 36.02 -34.49
C LEU A 144 22.16 37.41 -34.83
N ARG A 145 21.99 38.29 -33.84
CA ARG A 145 21.61 39.70 -34.07
C ARG A 145 22.69 40.45 -34.83
N HIS A 146 23.96 40.19 -34.54
CA HIS A 146 25.08 40.84 -35.22
C HIS A 146 25.27 40.33 -36.66
N GLU A 147 25.20 39.02 -36.88
CA GLU A 147 25.49 38.38 -38.18
C GLU A 147 24.29 38.36 -39.14
N PHE A 148 23.09 38.12 -38.62
CA PHE A 148 21.87 37.86 -39.42
C PHE A 148 20.73 38.83 -39.12
N GLY A 149 20.88 39.76 -38.17
CA GLY A 149 19.84 40.72 -37.81
C GLY A 149 18.58 40.08 -37.21
N THR A 150 18.71 38.89 -36.62
CA THR A 150 17.60 38.11 -36.07
C THR A 150 17.92 37.57 -34.69
N GLU A 151 16.87 37.14 -33.98
CA GLU A 151 16.95 36.35 -32.77
C GLU A 151 15.97 35.17 -32.84
N LEU A 152 16.25 34.14 -32.07
CA LEU A 152 15.43 32.95 -31.89
C LEU A 152 14.77 33.00 -30.52
N GLN A 153 13.50 32.60 -30.47
CA GLN A 153 12.79 32.31 -29.24
C GLN A 153 12.35 30.85 -29.26
N VAL A 154 12.53 30.17 -28.14
CA VAL A 154 12.14 28.77 -27.97
C VAL A 154 11.06 28.66 -26.92
N ARG A 155 10.25 27.61 -27.02
CA ARG A 155 9.32 27.20 -25.97
C ARG A 155 9.57 25.74 -25.65
N MET A 156 9.43 25.37 -24.38
CA MET A 156 9.85 24.05 -23.89
C MET A 156 8.79 23.40 -23.01
N GLY A 157 8.71 22.07 -23.12
CA GLY A 157 7.85 21.22 -22.30
C GLY A 157 8.63 20.03 -21.76
N VAL A 158 8.56 19.78 -20.44
CA VAL A 158 9.24 18.68 -19.77
C VAL A 158 8.25 17.82 -18.99
N ASN A 159 8.15 16.54 -19.33
CA ASN A 159 7.26 15.61 -18.62
C ASN A 159 7.94 14.26 -18.35
N THR A 160 7.77 13.76 -17.13
CA THR A 160 8.16 12.41 -16.73
C THR A 160 6.97 11.45 -16.82
N GLY A 161 7.20 10.23 -17.30
CA GLY A 161 6.20 9.17 -17.27
C GLY A 161 6.68 7.86 -17.88
N GLU A 162 5.82 6.85 -17.86
CA GLU A 162 6.12 5.53 -18.41
C GLU A 162 6.11 5.52 -19.94
N VAL A 163 7.13 4.89 -20.52
CA VAL A 163 7.24 4.58 -21.94
C VAL A 163 7.62 3.11 -22.14
N VAL A 164 7.27 2.57 -23.30
CA VAL A 164 7.79 1.30 -23.80
C VAL A 164 8.94 1.60 -24.76
N THR A 165 10.07 0.95 -24.53
CA THR A 165 11.24 1.02 -25.43
C THR A 165 11.86 -0.36 -25.60
N SER A 166 12.72 -0.51 -26.61
CA SER A 166 13.49 -1.73 -26.81
C SER A 166 14.80 -1.65 -26.03
N GLU A 167 15.28 -2.77 -25.50
CA GLU A 167 16.52 -2.84 -24.74
C GLU A 167 17.71 -2.36 -25.60
N GLY A 168 18.35 -1.26 -25.17
CA GLY A 168 19.43 -0.59 -25.92
C GLY A 168 18.99 0.27 -27.10
N GLY A 169 17.67 0.44 -27.31
CA GLY A 169 17.10 1.35 -28.31
C GLY A 169 16.96 2.78 -27.80
N THR A 170 16.76 3.73 -28.73
CA THR A 170 16.54 5.16 -28.43
C THR A 170 15.09 5.62 -28.63
N LEU A 171 14.24 4.76 -29.20
CA LEU A 171 12.84 5.08 -29.50
C LEU A 171 11.97 4.87 -28.27
N ALA A 172 11.33 5.94 -27.78
CA ALA A 172 10.36 5.87 -26.70
C ALA A 172 8.93 6.02 -27.25
N THR A 173 8.03 5.09 -26.90
CA THR A 173 6.60 5.20 -27.24
C THR A 173 5.77 5.18 -25.96
N GLY A 174 4.90 6.18 -25.77
CA GLY A 174 4.04 6.27 -24.60
C GLY A 174 3.32 7.60 -24.50
N ASP A 175 2.35 7.68 -23.60
CA ASP A 175 1.56 8.89 -23.35
C ASP A 175 2.42 10.07 -22.86
N ALA A 176 3.49 9.77 -22.10
CA ALA A 176 4.43 10.77 -21.59
C ALA A 176 5.05 11.64 -22.71
N VAL A 177 5.29 11.08 -23.89
CA VAL A 177 5.80 11.80 -25.09
C VAL A 177 4.76 12.81 -25.57
N ASN A 178 3.50 12.41 -25.63
CA ASN A 178 2.42 13.29 -26.06
C ASN A 178 2.17 14.41 -25.05
N VAL A 179 2.25 14.11 -23.75
CA VAL A 179 2.10 15.11 -22.68
C VAL A 179 3.22 16.16 -22.74
N ALA A 180 4.49 15.74 -22.87
CA ALA A 180 5.62 16.67 -22.99
C ALA A 180 5.44 17.63 -24.19
N ALA A 181 5.04 17.09 -25.35
CA ALA A 181 4.78 17.90 -26.54
C ALA A 181 3.60 18.87 -26.34
N ARG A 182 2.56 18.48 -25.60
CA ARG A 182 1.41 19.37 -25.29
C ARG A 182 1.79 20.49 -24.35
N LEU A 183 2.64 20.21 -23.37
CA LEU A 183 3.19 21.25 -22.49
C LEU A 183 4.04 22.24 -23.28
N GLU A 184 4.88 21.77 -24.20
CA GLU A 184 5.64 22.65 -25.11
C GLU A 184 4.71 23.52 -25.96
N GLN A 185 3.67 22.95 -26.57
CA GLN A 185 2.72 23.71 -27.39
C GLN A 185 1.93 24.78 -26.62
N ALA A 186 1.67 24.53 -25.34
CA ALA A 186 0.97 25.46 -24.45
C ALA A 186 1.89 26.51 -23.82
N ALA A 187 3.22 26.34 -23.93
CA ALA A 187 4.19 27.29 -23.41
C ALA A 187 4.24 28.55 -24.29
N GLU A 188 4.27 29.71 -23.64
CA GLU A 188 4.54 30.98 -24.32
C GLU A 188 6.01 31.04 -24.79
N PRO A 189 6.36 31.86 -25.79
CA PRO A 189 7.75 32.02 -26.22
C PRO A 189 8.68 32.42 -25.06
N GLY A 190 9.70 31.60 -24.79
CA GLY A 190 10.66 31.74 -23.69
C GLY A 190 10.31 30.92 -22.44
N ASP A 191 9.09 30.38 -22.34
CA ASP A 191 8.65 29.59 -21.19
C ASP A 191 9.15 28.14 -21.26
N ILE A 192 9.32 27.57 -20.07
CA ILE A 192 9.56 26.15 -19.86
C ILE A 192 8.42 25.65 -18.97
N LEU A 193 7.56 24.78 -19.49
CA LEU A 193 6.47 24.16 -18.74
C LEU A 193 6.85 22.74 -18.27
N ILE A 194 6.58 22.47 -17.00
CA ILE A 194 6.93 21.24 -16.30
C ILE A 194 5.63 20.52 -15.91
N GLY A 195 5.54 19.22 -16.22
CA GLY A 195 4.43 18.37 -15.79
C GLY A 195 4.50 17.99 -14.30
N ASP A 196 3.37 17.61 -13.71
CA ASP A 196 3.30 17.35 -12.27
C ASP A 196 4.21 16.20 -11.80
N ALA A 197 4.34 15.12 -12.58
CA ALA A 197 5.26 14.03 -12.25
C ALA A 197 6.73 14.49 -12.20
N THR A 198 7.13 15.36 -13.14
CA THR A 198 8.48 15.95 -13.15
C THR A 198 8.70 16.85 -11.94
N ARG A 199 7.70 17.65 -11.56
CA ARG A 199 7.74 18.47 -10.33
C ARG A 199 7.98 17.58 -9.13
N GLN A 200 7.16 16.56 -8.90
CA GLN A 200 7.26 15.69 -7.72
C GLN A 200 8.65 15.03 -7.58
N LEU A 201 9.34 14.77 -8.69
CA LEU A 201 10.67 14.17 -8.71
C LEU A 201 11.82 15.18 -8.49
N ALA A 202 11.60 16.48 -8.67
CA ALA A 202 12.66 17.49 -8.68
C ALA A 202 12.37 18.77 -7.86
N GLU A 203 11.22 18.86 -7.20
CA GLU A 203 10.72 20.07 -6.51
C GLU A 203 11.73 20.74 -5.58
N GLY A 204 12.57 19.96 -4.88
CA GLY A 204 13.57 20.50 -3.95
C GLY A 204 14.64 21.39 -4.60
N ALA A 205 14.84 21.30 -5.91
CA ALA A 205 15.82 22.10 -6.66
C ALA A 205 15.20 23.07 -7.66
N LEU A 206 13.88 23.04 -7.88
CA LEU A 206 13.20 23.84 -8.90
C LEU A 206 12.42 24.99 -8.29
N GLU A 207 12.54 26.18 -8.89
CA GLU A 207 11.68 27.32 -8.59
C GLU A 207 10.52 27.36 -9.58
N LEU A 208 9.32 27.06 -9.11
CA LEU A 208 8.14 26.79 -9.94
C LEU A 208 6.98 27.75 -9.64
N GLU A 209 6.28 28.17 -10.68
CA GLU A 209 5.01 28.90 -10.61
C GLU A 209 3.88 28.02 -11.15
N ARG A 210 2.81 27.81 -10.38
CA ARG A 210 1.62 27.07 -10.86
C ARG A 210 0.86 27.93 -11.88
N ILE A 211 0.52 27.33 -13.02
CA ILE A 211 -0.30 27.97 -14.06
C ILE A 211 -1.69 27.33 -14.14
N GLU A 212 -2.61 27.97 -14.87
CA GLU A 212 -3.93 27.39 -15.17
C GLU A 212 -3.78 26.02 -15.88
N PRO A 213 -4.62 25.02 -15.56
CA PRO A 213 -4.55 23.71 -16.20
C PRO A 213 -4.62 23.81 -17.72
N VAL A 214 -3.72 23.10 -18.41
CA VAL A 214 -3.61 23.11 -19.87
C VAL A 214 -4.66 22.18 -20.47
N GLU A 215 -5.65 22.76 -21.15
CA GLU A 215 -6.64 22.04 -21.94
C GLU A 215 -5.97 21.36 -23.14
N ALA A 216 -5.96 20.03 -23.16
CA ALA A 216 -5.27 19.26 -24.18
C ALA A 216 -6.23 18.42 -25.01
N LYS A 217 -6.30 18.70 -26.32
CA LYS A 217 -7.22 18.02 -27.25
C LYS A 217 -7.14 16.48 -27.13
N GLY A 218 -8.27 15.84 -26.86
CA GLY A 218 -8.39 14.38 -26.76
C GLY A 218 -8.01 13.76 -25.41
N LYS A 219 -7.80 14.57 -24.36
CA LYS A 219 -7.77 14.11 -22.96
C LYS A 219 -9.10 14.45 -22.28
N SER A 220 -9.53 13.58 -21.38
CA SER A 220 -10.74 13.77 -20.57
C SER A 220 -10.55 14.75 -19.41
N GLU A 221 -9.30 14.94 -18.96
CA GLU A 221 -8.93 15.80 -17.85
C GLU A 221 -7.83 16.80 -18.28
N PRO A 222 -7.88 18.06 -17.82
CA PRO A 222 -6.88 19.06 -18.14
C PRO A 222 -5.54 18.78 -17.43
N LEU A 223 -4.43 19.13 -18.09
CA LEU A 223 -3.08 18.82 -17.60
C LEU A 223 -2.63 19.85 -16.55
N LEU A 224 -2.22 19.38 -15.37
CA LEU A 224 -1.53 20.23 -14.39
C LEU A 224 -0.12 20.55 -14.89
N ALA A 225 0.22 21.83 -14.89
CA ALA A 225 1.50 22.34 -15.40
C ALA A 225 2.06 23.46 -14.51
N TYR A 226 3.38 23.59 -14.53
CA TYR A 226 4.13 24.59 -13.75
C TYR A 226 5.16 25.27 -14.64
N ARG A 227 5.30 26.58 -14.54
CA ARG A 227 6.36 27.35 -15.22
C ARG A 227 7.65 27.27 -14.41
N LEU A 228 8.76 26.91 -15.06
CA LEU A 228 10.09 26.89 -14.46
C LEU A 228 10.75 28.28 -14.50
N LEU A 229 10.96 28.86 -13.32
CA LEU A 229 11.59 30.17 -13.14
C LEU A 229 13.11 30.02 -13.06
N GLY A 230 13.60 29.09 -12.23
CA GLY A 230 15.03 28.88 -11.97
C GLY A 230 15.34 27.49 -11.40
N VAL A 231 16.63 27.16 -11.36
CA VAL A 231 17.14 25.91 -10.78
C VAL A 231 18.26 26.23 -9.77
N ARG A 232 18.15 25.72 -8.54
CA ARG A 232 19.17 25.92 -7.49
C ARG A 232 20.32 24.92 -7.68
N ALA A 233 21.55 25.42 -7.79
CA ALA A 233 22.73 24.62 -8.11
C ALA A 233 23.08 23.57 -7.02
N ASP A 234 22.95 23.95 -5.74
CA ASP A 234 23.46 23.17 -4.60
C ASP A 234 22.43 22.25 -3.92
N MET A 235 21.18 22.23 -4.40
CA MET A 235 20.11 21.45 -3.78
C MET A 235 19.86 20.14 -4.53
N PRO A 236 19.70 19.00 -3.84
CA PRO A 236 19.16 17.79 -4.45
C PRO A 236 17.70 18.01 -4.89
N GLY A 237 17.20 17.16 -5.81
CA GLY A 237 15.80 17.19 -6.26
C GLY A 237 14.75 17.03 -5.15
N PHE A 238 15.18 16.64 -3.94
CA PHE A 238 14.33 16.56 -2.76
C PHE A 238 15.10 17.01 -1.49
N GLU A 239 14.52 17.91 -0.72
CA GLU A 239 15.12 18.47 0.51
C GLU A 239 15.11 17.44 1.65
N ARG A 240 16.29 17.10 2.18
CA ARG A 240 16.43 16.12 3.28
C ARG A 240 16.26 16.81 4.64
N ARG A 241 15.45 16.22 5.53
CA ARG A 241 15.24 16.70 6.91
C ARG A 241 16.29 16.13 7.86
N PHE A 242 17.44 16.78 7.94
CA PHE A 242 18.52 16.41 8.88
C PHE A 242 18.32 16.96 10.31
N ASP A 243 17.21 17.64 10.55
CA ASP A 243 16.80 18.22 11.84
C ASP A 243 16.16 17.20 12.79
N ALA A 244 15.69 16.05 12.29
CA ALA A 244 15.15 14.98 13.13
C ALA A 244 16.25 14.30 13.97
N PRO A 245 16.00 13.95 15.25
CA PRO A 245 16.94 13.22 16.08
C PRO A 245 17.51 11.96 15.41
N PHE A 246 18.80 11.68 15.61
CA PHE A 246 19.44 10.46 15.08
C PHE A 246 18.87 9.21 15.77
N VAL A 247 18.39 8.25 14.99
CA VAL A 247 17.74 7.03 15.49
C VAL A 247 18.53 5.78 15.12
N GLY A 248 18.76 4.92 16.11
CA GLY A 248 19.46 3.65 15.94
C GLY A 248 20.96 3.80 15.67
N ARG A 249 21.59 2.76 15.13
CA ARG A 249 22.98 2.77 14.61
C ARG A 249 24.11 3.03 15.61
N GLY A 250 23.86 2.86 16.90
CA GLY A 250 24.88 3.11 17.94
C GLY A 250 26.14 2.26 17.74
N GLY A 251 26.00 1.01 17.32
CA GLY A 251 27.13 0.11 17.07
C GLY A 251 27.96 0.51 15.85
N GLU A 252 27.32 0.92 14.75
CA GLU A 252 28.01 1.40 13.55
C GLU A 252 28.73 2.73 13.79
N LEU A 253 28.11 3.64 14.56
CA LEU A 253 28.73 4.90 14.97
C LEU A 253 29.96 4.65 15.84
N GLU A 254 29.87 3.73 16.81
CA GLU A 254 31.00 3.36 17.65
C GLU A 254 32.19 2.82 16.84
N GLN A 255 31.93 2.05 15.78
CA GLN A 255 32.99 1.53 14.89
C GLN A 255 33.73 2.65 14.14
N LEU A 256 33.02 3.68 13.68
CA LEU A 256 33.64 4.87 13.06
C LEU A 256 34.50 5.65 14.07
N VAL A 257 33.98 5.85 15.28
CA VAL A 257 34.73 6.48 16.39
C VAL A 257 36.00 5.70 16.71
N GLN A 258 35.91 4.37 16.78
CA GLN A 258 37.07 3.51 17.01
C GLN A 258 38.07 3.54 15.84
N ALA A 259 37.62 3.66 14.59
CA ALA A 259 38.51 3.81 13.44
C ALA A 259 39.27 5.15 13.47
N HIS A 260 38.58 6.25 13.80
CA HIS A 260 39.21 7.55 13.99
C HIS A 260 40.23 7.54 15.12
N ALA A 261 39.86 7.00 16.29
CA ALA A 261 40.76 6.88 17.44
C ALA A 261 42.02 6.05 17.11
N ARG A 262 41.89 5.02 16.27
CA ARG A 262 43.04 4.25 15.75
C ARG A 262 43.92 5.09 14.84
N ALA A 263 43.34 5.83 13.91
CA ALA A 263 44.10 6.72 13.01
C ALA A 263 44.94 7.74 13.79
N VAL A 264 44.35 8.34 14.83
CA VAL A 264 45.02 9.31 15.72
C VAL A 264 46.10 8.63 16.57
N ARG A 265 45.74 7.59 17.32
CA ARG A 265 46.66 6.92 18.25
C ARG A 265 47.88 6.33 17.56
N ASP A 266 47.66 5.68 16.42
CA ASP A 266 48.72 4.97 15.70
C ASP A 266 49.38 5.88 14.64
N SER A 267 48.94 7.14 14.51
CA SER A 267 49.39 8.12 13.51
C SER A 267 49.51 7.49 12.12
N SER A 268 48.43 6.85 11.68
CA SER A 268 48.40 6.10 10.43
C SER A 268 47.09 6.31 9.68
N CYS A 269 47.13 6.09 8.36
CA CYS A 269 45.91 6.10 7.57
C CYS A 269 45.04 4.86 7.88
N GLN A 270 43.76 5.08 8.15
CA GLN A 270 42.72 4.06 8.27
C GLN A 270 41.72 4.22 7.14
N LEU A 271 41.56 3.20 6.30
CA LEU A 271 40.52 3.16 5.28
C LEU A 271 39.25 2.56 5.90
N PHE A 272 38.16 3.32 5.92
CA PHE A 272 36.88 2.84 6.42
C PHE A 272 35.82 2.99 5.32
N THR A 273 35.14 1.90 4.97
CA THR A 273 34.10 1.90 3.93
C THR A 273 32.73 1.62 4.52
N VAL A 274 31.78 2.53 4.30
CA VAL A 274 30.37 2.34 4.66
C VAL A 274 29.60 1.94 3.41
N LEU A 275 29.15 0.68 3.38
CA LEU A 275 28.31 0.13 2.32
C LEU A 275 26.84 0.20 2.71
N GLY A 276 25.99 0.43 1.72
CA GLY A 276 24.55 0.28 1.88
C GLY A 276 23.78 0.87 0.70
N PRO A 277 22.52 0.47 0.51
CA PRO A 277 21.69 0.99 -0.57
C PRO A 277 21.45 2.50 -0.42
N ALA A 278 20.93 3.13 -1.46
CA ALA A 278 20.56 4.54 -1.39
C ALA A 278 19.44 4.76 -0.35
N GLY A 279 19.49 5.90 0.34
CA GLY A 279 18.52 6.25 1.37
C GLY A 279 18.69 5.57 2.75
N ILE A 280 19.51 4.53 2.87
CA ILE A 280 19.66 3.72 4.10
C ILE A 280 20.25 4.45 5.32
N GLY A 281 20.71 5.70 5.14
CA GLY A 281 21.28 6.52 6.20
C GLY A 281 22.81 6.66 6.21
N LYS A 282 23.54 6.25 5.16
CA LYS A 282 25.01 6.41 5.07
C LYS A 282 25.47 7.84 5.37
N SER A 283 24.94 8.81 4.64
CA SER A 283 25.31 10.22 4.83
C SER A 283 24.93 10.74 6.21
N ARG A 284 23.79 10.31 6.78
CA ARG A 284 23.35 10.71 8.12
C ARG A 284 24.26 10.15 9.21
N LEU A 285 24.66 8.87 9.11
CA LEU A 285 25.65 8.27 10.03
C LEU A 285 26.99 9.01 9.98
N VAL A 286 27.47 9.35 8.78
CA VAL A 286 28.72 10.09 8.62
C VAL A 286 28.61 11.51 9.15
N LEU A 287 27.48 12.20 8.95
CA LEU A 287 27.22 13.51 9.54
C LEU A 287 27.24 13.47 11.07
N GLU A 288 26.50 12.53 11.68
CA GLU A 288 26.48 12.33 13.14
C GLU A 288 27.89 12.06 13.68
N PHE A 289 28.65 11.20 12.99
CA PHE A 289 30.03 10.92 13.33
C PHE A 289 30.90 12.18 13.25
N VAL A 290 30.83 12.94 12.16
CA VAL A 290 31.62 14.16 11.96
C VAL A 290 31.29 15.21 13.04
N GLU A 291 30.01 15.43 13.35
CA GLU A 291 29.57 16.37 14.39
C GLU A 291 30.07 15.98 15.78
N SER A 292 30.28 14.68 16.03
CA SER A 292 30.86 14.17 17.28
C SER A 292 32.39 14.39 17.39
N GLN A 293 33.09 14.67 16.28
CA GLN A 293 34.56 14.76 16.22
C GLN A 293 35.03 16.19 15.92
N ARG A 294 35.04 17.07 16.93
CA ARG A 294 35.35 18.51 16.77
C ARG A 294 36.83 18.86 16.55
N ASP A 295 37.74 17.92 16.77
CA ASP A 295 39.19 18.15 16.77
C ASP A 295 39.89 17.74 15.45
N ALA A 296 39.13 17.47 14.39
CA ALA A 296 39.65 17.02 13.09
C ALA A 296 39.33 17.99 11.95
N ILE A 297 40.19 18.01 10.92
CA ILE A 297 39.96 18.70 9.65
C ILE A 297 39.07 17.80 8.79
N VAL A 298 37.94 18.32 8.33
CA VAL A 298 36.97 17.56 7.52
C VAL A 298 37.02 18.05 6.09
N LEU A 299 37.35 17.15 5.16
CA LEU A 299 37.38 17.43 3.74
C LEU A 299 36.47 16.44 3.03
N ARG A 300 35.52 16.93 2.24
CA ARG A 300 34.54 16.08 1.54
C ARG A 300 34.65 16.23 0.03
N GLY A 301 34.59 15.13 -0.71
CA GLY A 301 34.43 15.15 -2.17
C GLY A 301 33.38 14.14 -2.61
N ARG A 302 32.60 14.45 -3.65
CA ARG A 302 31.52 13.62 -4.18
C ARG A 302 31.80 13.18 -5.61
N CYS A 303 31.65 11.88 -5.88
CA CYS A 303 31.74 11.35 -7.23
C CYS A 303 30.40 11.60 -7.96
N LEU A 304 30.46 12.25 -9.12
CA LEU A 304 29.30 12.50 -9.99
C LEU A 304 29.10 11.37 -10.99
N ALA A 305 27.86 11.16 -11.44
CA ALA A 305 27.51 10.08 -12.36
C ALA A 305 27.73 10.42 -13.86
N TYR A 306 28.02 11.67 -14.23
CA TYR A 306 28.11 12.10 -15.65
C TYR A 306 29.01 13.33 -15.88
N GLY A 307 29.62 13.38 -17.08
CA GLY A 307 30.30 14.53 -17.73
C GLY A 307 31.79 14.31 -18.10
N ASP A 308 32.29 15.04 -19.10
CA ASP A 308 33.69 14.92 -19.60
C ASP A 308 34.70 15.62 -18.66
N GLY A 309 35.76 14.91 -18.23
CA GLY A 309 36.85 15.47 -17.40
C GLY A 309 36.73 15.30 -15.87
N ILE A 310 35.87 14.38 -15.41
CA ILE A 310 35.39 14.31 -14.01
C ILE A 310 36.18 13.33 -13.13
N THR A 311 37.19 12.64 -13.68
CA THR A 311 38.05 11.68 -12.95
C THR A 311 38.49 12.17 -11.57
N TYR A 312 38.79 13.46 -11.44
CA TYR A 312 39.27 14.10 -10.22
C TYR A 312 38.32 15.17 -9.64
N PHE A 313 37.05 15.20 -10.04
CA PHE A 313 36.09 16.17 -9.54
C PHE A 313 35.95 16.19 -8.00
N PRO A 314 35.97 15.05 -7.27
CA PRO A 314 36.01 15.08 -5.81
C PRO A 314 37.19 15.88 -5.24
N LEU A 315 38.33 15.94 -5.95
CA LEU A 315 39.48 16.74 -5.55
C LEU A 315 39.26 18.24 -5.76
N VAL A 316 38.46 18.62 -6.76
CA VAL A 316 38.05 20.02 -6.97
C VAL A 316 37.30 20.52 -5.74
N GLU A 317 36.27 19.79 -5.31
CA GLU A 317 35.46 20.15 -4.13
C GLU A 317 36.32 20.21 -2.84
N ILE A 318 37.27 19.29 -2.68
CA ILE A 318 38.20 19.30 -1.55
C ILE A 318 39.10 20.55 -1.57
N LEU A 319 39.61 20.94 -2.74
CA LEU A 319 40.46 22.12 -2.88
C LEU A 319 39.67 23.42 -2.67
N GLU A 320 38.41 23.48 -3.10
CA GLU A 320 37.53 24.62 -2.84
C GLU A 320 37.28 24.80 -1.34
N GLN A 321 37.05 23.71 -0.60
CA GLN A 321 36.94 23.75 0.86
C GLN A 321 38.22 24.24 1.53
N ILE A 322 39.37 23.76 1.08
CA ILE A 322 40.68 24.23 1.59
C ILE A 322 40.88 25.72 1.30
N ALA A 323 40.50 26.20 0.11
CA ALA A 323 40.62 27.60 -0.27
C ALA A 323 39.64 28.52 0.49
N ALA A 324 38.46 28.00 0.84
CA ALA A 324 37.45 28.72 1.62
C ALA A 324 37.82 28.85 3.11
N ASP A 325 38.68 28.00 3.66
CA ASP A 325 39.14 28.04 5.05
C ASP A 325 40.47 28.81 5.21
N PRO A 326 40.46 30.01 5.83
CA PRO A 326 41.68 30.83 5.99
C PRO A 326 42.74 30.20 6.90
N GLU A 327 42.37 29.28 7.80
CA GLU A 327 43.32 28.60 8.69
C GLU A 327 44.09 27.52 7.91
N LEU A 328 43.38 26.70 7.13
CA LEU A 328 43.99 25.69 6.26
C LEU A 328 44.87 26.34 5.19
N GLY A 329 44.40 27.45 4.60
CA GLY A 329 45.20 28.25 3.67
C GLY A 329 46.51 28.76 4.26
N ARG A 330 46.55 29.11 5.56
CA ARG A 330 47.79 29.52 6.25
C ARG A 330 48.73 28.34 6.51
N VAL A 331 48.20 27.18 6.91
CA VAL A 331 49.01 25.95 7.10
C VAL A 331 49.73 25.60 5.80
N LEU A 332 49.02 25.62 4.67
CA LEU A 332 49.59 25.33 3.37
C LEU A 332 50.54 26.44 2.87
N ALA A 333 50.26 27.72 3.16
CA ALA A 333 51.13 28.82 2.78
C ALA A 333 52.44 28.88 3.58
N ALA A 334 52.46 28.38 4.82
CA ALA A 334 53.65 28.30 5.65
C ALA A 334 54.67 27.27 5.14
N ASP A 335 54.21 26.28 4.37
CA ASP A 335 55.03 25.25 3.75
C ASP A 335 55.30 25.59 2.27
N ALA A 336 56.58 25.69 1.89
CA ALA A 336 56.97 26.03 0.53
C ALA A 336 56.77 24.87 -0.46
N GLU A 337 56.84 23.62 0.02
CA GLU A 337 56.57 22.41 -0.75
C GLU A 337 55.07 22.29 -1.00
N ALA A 338 54.25 22.48 0.04
CA ALA A 338 52.79 22.38 -0.05
C ALA A 338 52.17 23.38 -1.05
N ARG A 339 52.70 24.60 -1.13
CA ARG A 339 52.30 25.58 -2.16
C ARG A 339 52.56 25.11 -3.59
N GLY A 340 53.67 24.41 -3.82
CA GLY A 340 53.97 23.80 -5.11
C GLY A 340 52.99 22.67 -5.44
N LEU A 341 52.62 21.88 -4.43
CA LEU A 341 51.67 20.77 -4.57
C LEU A 341 50.25 21.23 -4.93
N VAL A 342 49.75 22.33 -4.33
CA VAL A 342 48.44 22.90 -4.69
C VAL A 342 48.37 23.25 -6.18
N ASN A 343 49.41 23.90 -6.71
CA ASN A 343 49.48 24.21 -8.14
C ASN A 343 49.51 22.95 -9.00
N THR A 344 50.28 21.93 -8.61
CA THR A 344 50.31 20.64 -9.33
C THR A 344 48.94 19.97 -9.36
N VAL A 345 48.20 19.94 -8.25
CA VAL A 345 46.86 19.35 -8.20
C VAL A 345 45.88 20.20 -9.03
N SER A 346 45.94 21.54 -8.95
CA SER A 346 45.11 22.43 -9.77
C SER A 346 45.35 22.26 -11.27
N THR A 347 46.58 22.02 -11.71
CA THR A 347 46.89 21.71 -13.13
C THR A 347 46.36 20.35 -13.54
N SER A 348 46.53 19.30 -12.71
CA SER A 348 46.05 17.95 -13.00
C SER A 348 44.53 17.82 -13.13
N ILE A 349 43.77 18.76 -12.54
CA ILE A 349 42.29 18.78 -12.59
C ILE A 349 41.74 19.88 -13.52
N GLY A 350 42.60 20.53 -14.31
CA GLY A 350 42.19 21.49 -15.35
C GLY A 350 41.87 22.91 -14.85
N LEU A 351 42.22 23.26 -13.61
CA LEU A 351 42.02 24.59 -13.03
C LEU A 351 43.17 25.58 -13.32
N ALA A 352 44.34 25.12 -13.79
CA ALA A 352 45.49 25.99 -14.11
C ALA A 352 46.45 25.46 -15.20
N SER A 353 46.66 26.23 -16.30
CA SER A 353 47.65 26.06 -17.40
C SER A 353 47.63 24.74 -18.22
N GLU A 354 48.24 24.75 -19.42
CA GLU A 354 48.26 23.62 -20.40
C GLU A 354 49.40 22.59 -20.20
N GLU A 355 50.05 22.51 -19.03
CA GLU A 355 51.12 21.52 -18.80
C GLU A 355 50.56 20.14 -18.39
N VAL A 356 51.05 19.08 -19.04
CA VAL A 356 50.64 17.69 -18.77
C VAL A 356 51.40 17.15 -17.54
N VAL A 357 50.68 16.98 -16.43
CA VAL A 357 51.23 16.37 -15.19
C VAL A 357 51.05 14.85 -15.22
N SER A 358 52.04 14.10 -14.75
CA SER A 358 51.95 12.64 -14.68
C SER A 358 50.97 12.16 -13.60
N ARG A 359 50.41 10.96 -13.79
CA ARG A 359 49.52 10.31 -12.81
C ARG A 359 50.20 10.08 -11.45
N GLU A 360 51.48 9.67 -11.46
CA GLU A 360 52.24 9.40 -10.24
C GLU A 360 52.58 10.69 -9.47
N ASP A 361 52.89 11.78 -10.19
CA ASP A 361 53.10 13.09 -9.57
C ASP A 361 51.81 13.64 -8.97
N THR A 362 50.67 13.45 -9.63
CA THR A 362 49.33 13.80 -9.09
C THR A 362 49.05 13.01 -7.81
N PHE A 363 49.28 11.70 -7.80
CA PHE A 363 49.03 10.86 -6.62
C PHE A 363 49.92 11.25 -5.44
N ARG A 364 51.21 11.47 -5.71
CA ARG A 364 52.16 11.95 -4.70
C ARG A 364 51.75 13.32 -4.17
N ALA A 365 51.33 14.24 -5.05
CA ALA A 365 50.96 15.60 -4.67
C ALA A 365 49.73 15.64 -3.78
N VAL A 366 48.66 14.92 -4.14
CA VAL A 366 47.46 14.83 -3.31
C VAL A 366 47.78 14.18 -1.96
N ARG A 367 48.51 13.06 -1.94
CA ARG A 367 48.91 12.40 -0.69
C ARG A 367 49.69 13.35 0.24
N ARG A 368 50.72 14.00 -0.29
CA ARG A 368 51.57 14.92 0.49
C ARG A 368 50.79 16.15 0.97
N LEU A 369 49.86 16.66 0.17
CA LEU A 369 48.97 17.75 0.58
C LEU A 369 48.15 17.37 1.82
N ILE A 370 47.53 16.19 1.79
CA ILE A 370 46.74 15.67 2.92
C ILE A 370 47.63 15.36 4.13
N GLU A 371 48.82 14.77 3.95
CA GLU A 371 49.79 14.54 5.04
C GLU A 371 50.23 15.86 5.70
N THR A 372 50.41 16.92 4.92
CA THR A 372 50.77 18.26 5.43
C THR A 372 49.67 18.84 6.31
N LEU A 373 48.41 18.71 5.91
CA LEU A 373 47.27 19.10 6.74
C LEU A 373 47.18 18.25 8.02
N ALA A 374 47.40 16.94 7.88
CA ALA A 374 47.36 15.98 8.98
C ALA A 374 48.44 16.21 10.04
N ALA A 375 49.54 16.89 9.70
CA ALA A 375 50.58 17.29 10.64
C ALA A 375 50.12 18.35 11.65
N SER A 376 49.07 19.12 11.32
CA SER A 376 48.50 20.13 12.21
C SER A 376 47.42 19.56 13.13
N ARG A 377 46.47 18.83 12.55
CA ARG A 377 45.34 18.16 13.22
C ARG A 377 44.94 16.92 12.42
N PRO A 378 44.35 15.88 13.05
CA PRO A 378 43.83 14.72 12.34
C PRO A 378 42.93 15.10 11.15
N VAL A 379 43.05 14.40 10.02
CA VAL A 379 42.25 14.67 8.82
C VAL A 379 41.24 13.54 8.60
N MET A 380 39.98 13.91 8.43
CA MET A 380 38.91 13.05 7.93
C MET A 380 38.65 13.39 6.47
N LEU A 381 39.12 12.51 5.58
CA LEU A 381 38.93 12.64 4.14
C LEU A 381 37.74 11.78 3.72
N ILE A 382 36.62 12.42 3.41
CA ILE A 382 35.33 11.78 3.12
C ILE A 382 35.11 11.78 1.60
N VAL A 383 34.99 10.60 1.01
CA VAL A 383 34.64 10.46 -0.41
C VAL A 383 33.28 9.80 -0.53
N ASP A 384 32.33 10.55 -1.07
CA ASP A 384 30.94 10.12 -1.24
C ASP A 384 30.72 9.48 -2.63
N ASP A 385 29.75 8.58 -2.70
CA ASP A 385 29.31 7.91 -3.91
C ASP A 385 30.44 7.23 -4.73
N VAL A 386 31.41 6.60 -4.05
CA VAL A 386 32.63 5.99 -4.64
C VAL A 386 32.35 4.91 -5.71
N HIS A 387 31.13 4.38 -5.76
CA HIS A 387 30.68 3.49 -6.82
C HIS A 387 30.64 4.13 -8.22
N TRP A 388 30.59 5.46 -8.31
CA TRP A 388 30.71 6.23 -9.56
C TRP A 388 32.15 6.64 -9.89
N ALA A 389 33.10 6.41 -8.99
CA ALA A 389 34.48 6.82 -9.19
C ALA A 389 35.14 6.08 -10.35
N GLU A 390 35.88 6.82 -11.18
CA GLU A 390 36.73 6.19 -12.19
C GLU A 390 37.86 5.36 -11.55
N PRO A 391 38.35 4.31 -12.23
CA PRO A 391 39.43 3.46 -11.72
C PRO A 391 40.67 4.24 -11.25
N THR A 392 41.00 5.33 -11.94
CA THR A 392 42.15 6.18 -11.61
C THR A 392 42.00 6.88 -10.25
N LEU A 393 40.79 7.30 -9.88
CA LEU A 393 40.53 7.88 -8.55
C LEU A 393 40.57 6.81 -7.46
N LEU A 394 40.02 5.62 -7.72
CA LEU A 394 40.08 4.50 -6.78
C LEU A 394 41.53 4.12 -6.46
N ASP A 395 42.37 4.07 -7.49
CA ASP A 395 43.80 3.78 -7.33
C ASP A 395 44.53 4.89 -6.55
N LEU A 396 44.06 6.16 -6.61
CA LEU A 396 44.57 7.25 -5.77
C LEU A 396 44.20 7.04 -4.31
N LEU A 397 42.95 6.68 -4.02
CA LEU A 397 42.50 6.38 -2.66
C LEU A 397 43.26 5.19 -2.07
N ASP A 398 43.50 4.16 -2.88
CA ASP A 398 44.36 3.04 -2.51
C ASP A 398 45.79 3.49 -2.21
N HIS A 399 46.36 4.36 -3.05
CA HIS A 399 47.69 4.94 -2.84
C HIS A 399 47.79 5.71 -1.51
N ILE A 400 46.78 6.52 -1.18
CA ILE A 400 46.74 7.23 0.11
C ILE A 400 46.67 6.24 1.27
N ALA A 401 45.80 5.23 1.20
CA ALA A 401 45.63 4.23 2.25
C ALA A 401 46.90 3.40 2.50
N ASP A 402 47.65 3.04 1.46
CA ASP A 402 48.79 2.14 1.57
C ASP A 402 50.10 2.86 1.98
N TRP A 403 50.28 4.09 1.50
CA TRP A 403 51.56 4.83 1.57
C TRP A 403 51.60 5.92 2.65
N SER A 404 50.45 6.37 3.16
CA SER A 404 50.43 7.41 4.20
C SER A 404 50.77 6.82 5.57
N ARG A 405 51.97 7.14 6.04
CA ARG A 405 52.54 6.69 7.33
C ARG A 405 52.89 7.92 8.15
N GLU A 406 52.79 7.80 9.48
CA GLU A 406 53.06 8.91 10.42
C GLU A 406 52.11 10.11 10.23
N ALA A 407 50.94 9.88 9.66
CA ALA A 407 49.90 10.88 9.42
C ALA A 407 48.54 10.37 9.94
N PRO A 408 47.87 11.08 10.87
CA PRO A 408 46.57 10.69 11.42
C PRO A 408 45.44 10.99 10.42
N ILE A 409 45.19 10.04 9.50
CA ILE A 409 44.19 10.19 8.42
C ILE A 409 43.11 9.11 8.55
N LEU A 410 41.85 9.52 8.60
CA LEU A 410 40.71 8.63 8.36
C LEU A 410 40.21 8.86 6.94
N LEU A 411 40.43 7.88 6.07
CA LEU A 411 39.88 7.88 4.71
C LEU A 411 38.53 7.15 4.75
N LEU A 412 37.44 7.91 4.69
CA LEU A 412 36.08 7.40 4.82
C LEU A 412 35.37 7.39 3.46
N CYS A 413 35.12 6.20 2.94
CA CYS A 413 34.45 6.00 1.65
C CYS A 413 33.00 5.55 1.85
N MET A 414 32.05 6.18 1.15
CA MET A 414 30.67 5.72 1.08
C MET A 414 30.38 5.12 -0.28
N ALA A 415 29.82 3.91 -0.31
CA ALA A 415 29.49 3.23 -1.56
C ALA A 415 28.22 2.38 -1.44
N ARG A 416 27.69 1.95 -2.59
CA ARG A 416 26.63 0.94 -2.65
C ARG A 416 27.26 -0.46 -2.74
N PRO A 417 26.58 -1.54 -2.33
CA PRO A 417 27.16 -2.90 -2.33
C PRO A 417 27.68 -3.35 -3.71
N GLU A 418 27.07 -2.88 -4.79
CA GLU A 418 27.43 -3.20 -6.18
C GLU A 418 28.85 -2.76 -6.54
N PHE A 419 29.44 -1.82 -5.79
CA PHE A 419 30.84 -1.40 -5.93
C PHE A 419 31.83 -2.58 -5.80
N LEU A 420 31.51 -3.59 -5.00
CA LEU A 420 32.38 -4.76 -4.83
C LEU A 420 32.38 -5.69 -6.05
N ASP A 421 31.43 -5.56 -6.98
CA ASP A 421 31.45 -6.31 -8.23
C ASP A 421 32.52 -5.77 -9.18
N SER A 422 32.69 -4.44 -9.24
CA SER A 422 33.73 -3.80 -10.05
C SER A 422 35.10 -3.78 -9.35
N ARG A 423 35.13 -3.79 -8.01
CA ARG A 423 36.38 -3.83 -7.22
C ARG A 423 36.37 -4.88 -6.08
N PRO A 424 36.41 -6.20 -6.40
CA PRO A 424 36.31 -7.27 -5.39
C PRO A 424 37.41 -7.28 -4.32
N GLY A 425 38.57 -6.69 -4.62
CA GLY A 425 39.72 -6.59 -3.70
C GLY A 425 39.72 -5.35 -2.80
N TRP A 426 38.69 -4.49 -2.87
CA TRP A 426 38.66 -3.24 -2.12
C TRP A 426 38.71 -3.47 -0.60
N GLY A 427 39.70 -2.86 0.07
CA GLY A 427 39.96 -3.05 1.51
C GLY A 427 40.48 -4.45 1.91
N GLY A 428 40.31 -5.45 1.06
CA GLY A 428 40.78 -6.83 1.27
C GLY A 428 42.30 -6.93 1.17
N GLY A 429 42.95 -7.43 2.22
CA GLY A 429 44.41 -7.62 2.26
C GLY A 429 45.21 -6.38 2.69
N LYS A 430 44.55 -5.26 3.01
CA LYS A 430 45.19 -4.08 3.62
C LYS A 430 45.24 -4.22 5.15
N MET A 431 46.31 -3.72 5.78
CA MET A 431 46.49 -3.84 7.25
C MET A 431 45.53 -2.94 8.05
N ASN A 432 45.14 -1.79 7.50
CA ASN A 432 44.38 -0.75 8.18
C ASN A 432 43.08 -0.41 7.40
N ALA A 433 42.29 -1.44 7.08
CA ALA A 433 41.03 -1.27 6.37
C ALA A 433 39.87 -1.96 7.09
N ALA A 434 38.70 -1.32 7.10
CA ALA A 434 37.46 -1.88 7.62
C ALA A 434 36.28 -1.53 6.70
N THR A 435 35.31 -2.44 6.60
CA THR A 435 34.09 -2.26 5.82
C THR A 435 32.89 -2.69 6.65
N ILE A 436 31.84 -1.85 6.68
CA ILE A 436 30.55 -2.18 7.30
C ILE A 436 29.44 -2.11 6.27
N LEU A 437 28.41 -2.95 6.43
CA LEU A 437 27.18 -2.88 5.66
C LEU A 437 26.06 -2.36 6.56
N LEU A 438 25.38 -1.29 6.15
CA LEU A 438 24.22 -0.75 6.86
C LEU A 438 22.97 -1.55 6.50
N GLU A 439 22.44 -2.28 7.49
CA GLU A 439 21.17 -3.01 7.44
C GLU A 439 19.97 -2.08 7.64
N PRO A 440 18.75 -2.33 7.13
CA PRO A 440 17.59 -1.47 7.43
C PRO A 440 17.35 -1.28 8.95
N LEU A 441 16.75 -0.14 9.32
CA LEU A 441 16.32 0.10 10.70
C LEU A 441 15.33 -1.00 11.13
N SER A 442 15.37 -1.39 12.39
CA SER A 442 14.35 -2.26 12.98
C SER A 442 12.98 -1.59 12.97
N GLU A 443 11.92 -2.38 13.12
CA GLU A 443 10.54 -1.87 13.17
C GLU A 443 10.37 -0.80 14.27
N GLN A 444 10.95 -1.03 15.45
CA GLN A 444 10.93 -0.09 16.57
C GLN A 444 11.71 1.20 16.28
N GLU A 445 12.87 1.10 15.63
CA GLU A 445 13.65 2.27 15.21
C GLU A 445 12.95 3.05 14.09
N ALA A 446 12.28 2.37 13.16
CA ALA A 446 11.48 3.00 12.11
C ALA A 446 10.26 3.73 12.69
N GLU A 447 9.57 3.16 13.67
CA GLU A 447 8.49 3.82 14.41
C GLU A 447 9.00 5.06 15.15
N THR A 448 10.13 4.95 15.84
CA THR A 448 10.76 6.10 16.52
C THR A 448 11.13 7.22 15.53
N LEU A 449 11.61 6.87 14.34
CA LEU A 449 11.90 7.84 13.29
C LEU A 449 10.62 8.52 12.78
N ILE A 450 9.52 7.77 12.61
CA ILE A 450 8.21 8.32 12.22
C ILE A 450 7.73 9.34 13.25
N GLU A 451 7.79 9.00 14.54
CA GLU A 451 7.39 9.90 15.64
C GLU A 451 8.21 11.20 15.64
N ASN A 452 9.52 11.08 15.47
CA ASN A 452 10.44 12.21 15.43
C ASN A 452 10.20 13.16 14.26
N LEU A 453 9.70 12.66 13.12
CA LEU A 453 9.42 13.45 11.93
C LEU A 453 8.05 14.14 11.96
N LEU A 454 7.16 13.74 12.87
CA LEU A 454 5.75 14.16 12.96
C LEU A 454 5.46 15.24 14.00
N VAL A 455 6.47 15.93 14.54
CA VAL A 455 6.33 16.90 15.64
C VAL A 455 5.17 17.90 15.38
N GLY A 456 4.02 17.67 16.03
CA GLY A 456 2.83 18.52 15.97
C GLY A 456 1.60 17.97 15.22
N SER A 457 1.65 16.77 14.65
CA SER A 457 0.52 16.13 13.93
C SER A 457 0.33 14.66 14.31
N ASP A 458 -0.91 14.25 14.63
CA ASP A 458 -1.24 12.85 14.90
C ASP A 458 -1.58 12.10 13.61
N LEU A 459 -0.97 10.92 13.42
CA LEU A 459 -1.37 9.94 12.41
C LEU A 459 -2.19 8.83 13.06
N SER A 460 -3.19 8.33 12.35
CA SER A 460 -3.89 7.11 12.77
C SER A 460 -2.93 5.90 12.79
N ASP A 461 -3.16 4.96 13.71
CA ASP A 461 -2.34 3.74 13.84
C ASP A 461 -2.28 2.93 12.54
N ARG A 462 -3.37 2.93 11.76
CA ARG A 462 -3.46 2.26 10.46
C ARG A 462 -2.48 2.85 9.45
N VAL A 463 -2.36 4.18 9.38
CA VAL A 463 -1.42 4.85 8.46
C VAL A 463 0.01 4.63 8.92
N ARG A 464 0.28 4.72 10.23
CA ARG A 464 1.61 4.44 10.80
C ARG A 464 2.08 3.03 10.44
N GLN A 465 1.25 2.00 10.67
CA GLN A 465 1.57 0.61 10.31
C GLN A 465 1.81 0.44 8.81
N ARG A 466 1.04 1.11 7.94
CA ARG A 466 1.26 1.08 6.49
C ARG A 466 2.61 1.68 6.09
N ILE A 467 3.01 2.81 6.67
CA ILE A 467 4.31 3.44 6.38
C ILE A 467 5.44 2.51 6.84
N THR A 468 5.39 2.01 8.07
CA THR A 468 6.40 1.07 8.59
C THR A 468 6.52 -0.17 7.71
N ALA A 469 5.38 -0.75 7.32
CA ALA A 469 5.33 -1.92 6.44
C ALA A 469 5.84 -1.65 5.01
N SER A 470 5.66 -0.43 4.49
CA SER A 470 6.06 -0.07 3.11
C SER A 470 7.51 0.40 3.03
N ALA A 471 7.97 1.15 4.04
CA ALA A 471 9.34 1.64 4.12
C ALA A 471 10.33 0.54 4.52
N GLU A 472 9.88 -0.49 5.24
CA GLU A 472 10.66 -1.65 5.67
C GLU A 472 12.03 -1.26 6.27
N GLY A 473 12.04 -0.21 7.10
CA GLY A 473 13.23 0.26 7.79
C GLY A 473 14.19 1.15 6.97
N ASN A 474 13.84 1.55 5.74
CA ASN A 474 14.63 2.52 4.98
C ASN A 474 14.25 3.97 5.38
N PRO A 475 15.16 4.74 6.02
CA PRO A 475 14.86 6.10 6.49
C PRO A 475 14.36 7.04 5.40
N LEU A 476 14.96 6.99 4.21
CA LEU A 476 14.52 7.81 3.08
C LEU A 476 13.08 7.51 2.69
N PHE A 477 12.67 6.24 2.74
CA PHE A 477 11.30 5.87 2.36
C PHE A 477 10.29 6.39 3.37
N VAL A 478 10.64 6.36 4.67
CA VAL A 478 9.84 6.96 5.74
C VAL A 478 9.65 8.46 5.50
N GLU A 479 10.75 9.20 5.28
CA GLU A 479 10.69 10.65 5.03
C GLU A 479 9.83 11.01 3.81
N GLN A 480 10.01 10.29 2.70
CA GLN A 480 9.28 10.54 1.45
C GLN A 480 7.78 10.24 1.59
N MET A 481 7.41 9.14 2.25
CA MET A 481 6.00 8.79 2.47
C MET A 481 5.31 9.79 3.40
N LEU A 482 5.99 10.24 4.45
CA LEU A 482 5.45 11.26 5.37
C LEU A 482 5.28 12.62 4.67
N ALA A 483 6.24 13.01 3.82
CA ALA A 483 6.14 14.25 3.04
C ALA A 483 4.94 14.22 2.08
N LEU A 484 4.68 13.09 1.41
CA LEU A 484 3.54 12.96 0.50
C LEU A 484 2.19 12.98 1.25
N LEU A 485 2.13 12.37 2.45
CA LEU A 485 0.92 12.40 3.28
C LEU A 485 0.56 13.80 3.77
N ALA A 486 1.57 14.63 4.08
CA ALA A 486 1.36 16.02 4.47
C ALA A 486 0.76 16.89 3.34
N GLN A 487 0.88 16.48 2.08
CA GLN A 487 0.34 17.19 0.91
C GLN A 487 -1.09 16.76 0.53
N ASN A 488 -1.55 15.58 0.96
CA ASN A 488 -2.81 14.95 0.53
C ASN A 488 -3.91 14.92 1.61
N ASP A 489 -3.92 15.88 2.53
CA ASP A 489 -4.92 16.05 3.62
C ASP A 489 -5.19 14.76 4.45
N GLY A 490 -4.21 13.87 4.57
CA GLY A 490 -4.32 12.66 5.40
C GLY A 490 -5.27 11.57 4.87
N ASN A 491 -5.64 11.62 3.59
CA ASN A 491 -6.44 10.56 2.98
C ASN A 491 -5.66 9.23 3.09
N GLY A 492 -6.23 8.22 3.73
CA GLY A 492 -5.52 7.08 4.34
C GLY A 492 -4.76 6.13 3.40
N ASP A 493 -4.56 6.48 2.13
CA ASP A 493 -3.77 5.73 1.16
C ASP A 493 -2.31 6.20 1.11
N VAL A 494 -1.44 5.37 1.68
CA VAL A 494 0.02 5.50 1.52
C VAL A 494 0.37 5.13 0.09
N ILE A 495 0.53 6.13 -0.76
CA ILE A 495 1.04 6.01 -2.13
C ILE A 495 2.57 5.99 -2.05
N VAL A 496 3.23 5.07 -2.75
CA VAL A 496 4.70 5.04 -2.85
C VAL A 496 5.15 6.24 -3.68
N PRO A 497 5.98 7.15 -3.14
CA PRO A 497 6.46 8.32 -3.87
C PRO A 497 7.19 7.94 -5.17
N PRO A 498 6.97 8.66 -6.28
CA PRO A 498 7.65 8.41 -7.56
C PRO A 498 9.19 8.41 -7.45
N THR A 499 9.74 9.21 -6.52
CA THR A 499 11.17 9.26 -6.21
C THR A 499 11.73 7.91 -5.76
N ILE A 500 10.97 7.14 -4.97
CA ILE A 500 11.35 5.79 -4.53
C ILE A 500 11.27 4.81 -5.69
N GLN A 501 10.25 4.91 -6.54
CA GLN A 501 10.10 4.05 -7.71
C GLN A 501 11.27 4.24 -8.69
N ALA A 502 11.67 5.49 -8.96
CA ALA A 502 12.81 5.81 -9.82
C ALA A 502 14.13 5.24 -9.26
N LEU A 503 14.34 5.33 -7.94
CA LEU A 503 15.51 4.76 -7.25
C LEU A 503 15.62 3.25 -7.44
N LEU A 504 14.50 2.54 -7.24
CA LEU A 504 14.45 1.08 -7.31
C LEU A 504 14.54 0.57 -8.75
N ALA A 505 13.88 1.25 -9.69
CA ALA A 505 13.96 0.95 -11.12
C ALA A 505 15.41 1.07 -11.63
N THR A 506 16.09 2.18 -11.30
CA THR A 506 17.51 2.40 -11.66
C THR A 506 18.40 1.25 -11.19
N ARG A 507 18.21 0.81 -9.95
CA ARG A 507 18.99 -0.28 -9.36
C ARG A 507 18.78 -1.61 -10.08
N LEU A 508 17.55 -1.90 -10.51
CA LEU A 508 17.21 -3.11 -11.25
C LEU A 508 17.72 -3.07 -12.69
N GLU A 509 17.78 -1.90 -13.32
CA GLU A 509 18.32 -1.76 -14.68
C GLU A 509 19.83 -1.98 -14.77
N GLN A 510 20.57 -1.65 -13.71
CA GLN A 510 22.02 -1.85 -13.64
C GLN A 510 22.41 -3.32 -13.44
N LEU A 511 21.44 -4.22 -13.24
CA LEU A 511 21.70 -5.65 -13.08
C LEU A 511 22.13 -6.29 -14.41
N PRO A 512 23.07 -7.26 -14.36
CA PRO A 512 23.29 -8.16 -15.48
C PRO A 512 21.98 -8.84 -15.93
N SER A 513 21.85 -9.12 -17.23
CA SER A 513 20.61 -9.64 -17.82
C SER A 513 20.04 -10.87 -17.09
N GLY A 514 20.89 -11.84 -16.72
CA GLY A 514 20.47 -13.02 -15.96
C GLY A 514 19.92 -12.70 -14.56
N GLU A 515 20.54 -11.76 -13.85
CA GLU A 515 20.08 -11.29 -12.53
C GLU A 515 18.77 -10.52 -12.63
N ARG A 516 18.65 -9.64 -13.63
CA ARG A 516 17.42 -8.89 -13.91
C ARG A 516 16.25 -9.84 -14.21
N ILE A 517 16.45 -10.81 -15.12
CA ILE A 517 15.41 -11.79 -15.45
C ILE A 517 15.03 -12.59 -14.20
N ALA A 518 15.99 -13.05 -13.40
CA ALA A 518 15.68 -13.77 -12.17
C ALA A 518 14.84 -12.93 -11.19
N ALA A 519 15.17 -11.64 -11.01
CA ALA A 519 14.40 -10.73 -10.15
C ALA A 519 12.98 -10.48 -10.70
N GLU A 520 12.84 -10.23 -12.00
CA GLU A 520 11.56 -10.05 -12.69
C GLU A 520 10.67 -11.30 -12.55
N ARG A 521 11.21 -12.50 -12.78
CA ARG A 521 10.48 -13.76 -12.62
C ARG A 521 10.08 -14.00 -11.16
N ALA A 522 11.01 -13.84 -10.23
CA ALA A 522 10.74 -13.95 -8.80
C ALA A 522 9.62 -12.98 -8.35
N SER A 523 9.55 -11.78 -8.94
CA SER A 523 8.52 -10.80 -8.61
C SER A 523 7.08 -11.25 -8.92
N VAL A 524 6.92 -12.11 -9.93
CA VAL A 524 5.60 -12.71 -10.27
C VAL A 524 5.18 -13.73 -9.23
N ILE A 525 6.13 -14.52 -8.69
CA ILE A 525 5.87 -15.54 -7.67
C ILE A 525 5.40 -14.87 -6.38
N GLY A 526 6.10 -13.82 -5.93
CA GLY A 526 5.73 -13.04 -4.76
C GLY A 526 6.92 -12.53 -3.96
N LYS A 527 6.65 -11.95 -2.79
CA LYS A 527 7.70 -11.49 -1.86
C LYS A 527 8.61 -12.64 -1.45
N GLU A 528 8.02 -13.83 -1.26
CA GLU A 528 8.70 -15.10 -0.97
C GLU A 528 8.61 -16.00 -2.19
N PHE A 529 9.72 -16.64 -2.57
CA PHE A 529 9.77 -17.50 -3.75
C PHE A 529 10.78 -18.63 -3.58
N TRP A 530 10.60 -19.69 -4.38
CA TRP A 530 11.40 -20.92 -4.31
C TRP A 530 12.24 -21.08 -5.57
N ARG A 531 13.42 -21.70 -5.43
CA ARG A 531 14.32 -21.93 -6.58
C ARG A 531 13.63 -22.73 -7.69
N THR A 532 12.83 -23.74 -7.36
CA THR A 532 12.15 -24.60 -8.35
C THR A 532 11.11 -23.82 -9.14
N ALA A 533 10.24 -23.09 -8.44
CA ALA A 533 9.23 -22.21 -9.02
C ALA A 533 9.85 -21.14 -9.94
N LEU A 534 10.98 -20.55 -9.53
CA LEU A 534 11.72 -19.58 -10.34
C LEU A 534 12.19 -20.19 -11.68
N MET A 535 12.75 -21.40 -11.64
CA MET A 535 13.23 -22.08 -12.85
C MET A 535 12.09 -22.44 -13.80
N GLU A 536 10.94 -22.86 -13.25
CA GLU A 536 9.76 -23.22 -14.06
C GLU A 536 9.27 -22.06 -14.94
N ILE A 537 9.25 -20.85 -14.38
CA ILE A 537 8.81 -19.65 -15.11
C ILE A 537 9.95 -18.99 -15.90
N GLY A 538 11.09 -19.67 -16.04
CA GLY A 538 12.20 -19.26 -16.90
C GLY A 538 13.21 -18.31 -16.25
N GLY A 539 13.35 -18.32 -14.92
CA GLY A 539 14.40 -17.61 -14.20
C GLY A 539 15.68 -18.43 -14.03
N GLU A 540 16.84 -17.76 -14.05
CA GLU A 540 18.15 -18.40 -13.90
C GLU A 540 18.56 -18.51 -12.43
N SER A 541 18.62 -19.74 -11.89
CA SER A 541 19.02 -19.97 -10.50
C SER A 541 20.48 -19.61 -10.20
N SER A 542 21.36 -19.63 -11.22
CA SER A 542 22.75 -19.18 -11.14
C SER A 542 22.90 -17.70 -10.82
N ALA A 543 21.86 -16.89 -11.03
CA ALA A 543 21.87 -15.46 -10.78
C ALA A 543 21.49 -15.09 -9.33
N LEU A 544 20.90 -16.02 -8.57
CA LEU A 544 20.47 -15.80 -7.19
C LEU A 544 21.60 -15.35 -6.24
N PRO A 545 22.83 -15.91 -6.30
CA PRO A 545 23.92 -15.42 -5.47
C PRO A 545 24.29 -13.96 -5.75
N GLY A 546 24.17 -13.50 -6.99
CA GLY A 546 24.38 -12.09 -7.36
C GLY A 546 23.33 -11.18 -6.74
N LEU A 547 22.05 -11.56 -6.84
CA LEU A 547 20.94 -10.83 -6.21
C LEU A 547 21.04 -10.78 -4.68
N VAL A 548 21.56 -11.83 -4.04
CA VAL A 548 21.84 -11.85 -2.60
C VAL A 548 22.98 -10.89 -2.26
N ARG A 549 24.11 -10.94 -2.98
CA ARG A 549 25.26 -10.04 -2.75
C ARG A 549 24.90 -8.57 -2.95
N LYS A 550 24.02 -8.29 -3.91
CA LYS A 550 23.46 -6.96 -4.15
C LYS A 550 22.32 -6.61 -3.20
N GLU A 551 22.04 -7.41 -2.17
CA GLU A 551 21.03 -7.13 -1.14
C GLU A 551 19.62 -6.85 -1.70
N LEU A 552 19.27 -7.47 -2.83
CA LEU A 552 17.91 -7.39 -3.40
C LEU A 552 17.00 -8.48 -2.83
N ILE A 553 17.59 -9.65 -2.57
CA ILE A 553 16.92 -10.80 -1.97
C ILE A 553 17.80 -11.36 -0.85
N ARG A 554 17.21 -12.17 0.03
CA ARG A 554 17.94 -12.94 1.04
C ARG A 554 17.44 -14.38 1.11
N PRO A 555 18.29 -15.34 1.52
CA PRO A 555 17.83 -16.68 1.85
C PRO A 555 16.74 -16.65 2.94
N TYR A 556 15.74 -17.51 2.80
CA TYR A 556 14.58 -17.58 3.69
C TYR A 556 14.24 -19.03 4.01
N ARG A 557 13.78 -19.30 5.24
CA ARG A 557 13.28 -20.62 5.63
C ARG A 557 11.77 -20.64 5.44
N SER A 558 11.33 -21.28 4.37
CA SER A 558 9.91 -21.38 4.04
C SER A 558 9.18 -22.34 4.97
N ALA A 559 8.03 -21.93 5.51
CA ALA A 559 7.09 -22.83 6.16
C ALA A 559 6.31 -23.70 5.14
N ILE A 560 6.05 -23.15 3.94
CA ILE A 560 5.27 -23.79 2.87
C ILE A 560 6.05 -24.92 2.17
N PHE A 561 7.34 -24.72 1.87
CA PHE A 561 8.25 -25.73 1.30
C PHE A 561 9.53 -25.84 2.14
N PRO A 562 9.52 -26.61 3.24
CA PRO A 562 10.66 -26.68 4.17
C PRO A 562 11.94 -27.30 3.58
N ILE A 563 11.82 -28.06 2.49
CA ILE A 563 12.91 -28.83 1.87
C ILE A 563 13.58 -28.05 0.72
N GLU A 564 12.91 -27.02 0.20
CA GLU A 564 13.42 -26.26 -0.94
C GLU A 564 14.18 -25.01 -0.52
N ASP A 565 15.21 -24.66 -1.31
CA ASP A 565 15.90 -23.37 -1.15
C ASP A 565 14.93 -22.24 -1.50
N ALA A 566 14.53 -21.49 -0.48
CA ALA A 566 13.63 -20.35 -0.59
C ALA A 566 14.38 -19.03 -0.38
N PHE A 567 13.84 -17.99 -1.01
CA PHE A 567 14.36 -16.64 -0.98
C PHE A 567 13.22 -15.67 -0.73
N ARG A 568 13.55 -14.50 -0.20
CA ARG A 568 12.59 -13.41 -0.02
C ARG A 568 13.22 -12.12 -0.49
N PHE A 569 12.46 -11.27 -1.17
CA PHE A 569 12.88 -9.90 -1.44
C PHE A 569 13.13 -9.17 -0.12
N ARG A 570 14.24 -8.43 -0.04
CA ARG A 570 14.54 -7.65 1.17
C ARG A 570 13.49 -6.57 1.43
N HIS A 571 12.93 -6.01 0.36
CA HIS A 571 11.87 -5.01 0.41
C HIS A 571 10.78 -5.32 -0.63
N GLN A 572 9.51 -5.16 -0.25
CA GLN A 572 8.35 -5.31 -1.14
C GLN A 572 8.45 -4.39 -2.35
N LEU A 573 8.95 -3.16 -2.16
CA LEU A 573 9.10 -2.20 -3.25
C LEU A 573 10.11 -2.64 -4.33
N ILE A 574 11.14 -3.42 -3.97
CA ILE A 574 12.07 -4.00 -4.96
C ILE A 574 11.31 -5.01 -5.84
N ARG A 575 10.49 -5.84 -5.21
CA ARG A 575 9.63 -6.80 -5.91
C ARG A 575 8.65 -6.06 -6.83
N ASP A 576 8.00 -5.01 -6.35
CA ASP A 576 7.04 -4.24 -7.14
C ASP A 576 7.72 -3.52 -8.31
N ALA A 577 8.89 -2.89 -8.11
CA ALA A 577 9.66 -2.27 -9.19
C ALA A 577 10.12 -3.29 -10.26
N ALA A 578 10.53 -4.49 -9.84
CA ALA A 578 10.88 -5.58 -10.78
C ALA A 578 9.65 -6.09 -11.53
N TYR A 579 8.50 -6.16 -10.86
CA TYR A 579 7.23 -6.51 -11.47
C TYR A 579 6.81 -5.46 -12.50
N ASP A 580 6.91 -4.17 -12.15
CA ASP A 580 6.45 -3.05 -12.95
C ASP A 580 7.35 -2.72 -14.16
N GLY A 581 8.63 -3.07 -14.10
CA GLY A 581 9.54 -2.96 -15.25
C GLY A 581 9.21 -3.92 -16.41
N MET A 582 8.43 -4.98 -16.16
CA MET A 582 8.06 -5.95 -17.21
C MET A 582 6.90 -5.47 -18.09
N PRO A 583 6.89 -5.78 -19.40
CA PRO A 583 5.69 -5.65 -20.23
C PRO A 583 4.51 -6.44 -19.68
N LYS A 584 3.29 -5.92 -19.85
CA LYS A 584 2.05 -6.58 -19.38
C LYS A 584 1.86 -7.97 -20.00
N GLU A 585 2.25 -8.13 -21.27
CA GLU A 585 2.14 -9.40 -22.00
C GLU A 585 2.98 -10.49 -21.32
N LEU A 586 4.23 -10.16 -21.01
CA LEU A 586 5.13 -11.05 -20.29
C LEU A 586 4.63 -11.35 -18.87
N ARG A 587 4.13 -10.34 -18.14
CA ARG A 587 3.56 -10.57 -16.80
C ARG A 587 2.40 -11.55 -16.87
N SER A 588 1.51 -11.40 -17.85
CA SER A 588 0.36 -12.31 -18.02
C SER A 588 0.82 -13.75 -18.27
N GLU A 589 1.76 -13.96 -19.18
CA GLU A 589 2.32 -15.29 -19.48
C GLU A 589 2.90 -15.95 -18.21
N LEU A 590 3.66 -15.19 -17.43
CA LEU A 590 4.33 -15.69 -16.23
C LEU A 590 3.34 -16.02 -15.11
N HIS A 591 2.32 -15.19 -14.92
CA HIS A 591 1.23 -15.47 -13.99
C HIS A 591 0.52 -16.77 -14.37
N GLU A 592 0.19 -16.94 -15.65
CA GLU A 592 -0.46 -18.14 -16.14
C GLU A 592 0.43 -19.39 -15.95
N ARG A 593 1.72 -19.31 -16.30
CA ARG A 593 2.68 -20.40 -16.10
C ARG A 593 2.86 -20.77 -14.63
N PHE A 594 3.00 -19.78 -13.75
CA PHE A 594 3.14 -20.02 -12.32
C PHE A 594 1.87 -20.62 -11.73
N GLY A 595 0.70 -20.12 -12.12
CA GLY A 595 -0.60 -20.68 -11.71
C GLY A 595 -0.73 -22.15 -12.10
N ARG A 596 -0.36 -22.52 -13.34
CA ARG A 596 -0.38 -23.93 -13.80
C ARG A 596 0.61 -24.82 -13.02
N TRP A 597 1.79 -24.30 -12.68
CA TRP A 597 2.75 -25.01 -11.86
C TRP A 597 2.23 -25.25 -10.44
N LEU A 598 1.64 -24.23 -9.82
CA LEU A 598 1.00 -24.35 -8.50
C LEU A 598 -0.15 -25.34 -8.53
N GLU A 599 -1.01 -25.30 -9.55
CA GLU A 599 -2.14 -26.22 -9.70
C GLU A 599 -1.68 -27.68 -9.76
N THR A 600 -0.54 -27.94 -10.40
CA THR A 600 0.03 -29.29 -10.52
C THR A 600 0.73 -29.76 -9.25
N ASN A 601 1.48 -28.87 -8.60
CA ASN A 601 2.38 -29.26 -7.50
C ASN A 601 1.76 -29.04 -6.12
N ARG A 602 0.75 -28.17 -6.00
CA ARG A 602 0.19 -27.65 -4.75
C ARG A 602 -1.28 -27.25 -4.91
N SER A 603 -2.09 -28.20 -5.39
CA SER A 603 -3.52 -28.01 -5.64
C SER A 603 -4.32 -27.56 -4.41
N GLU A 604 -3.79 -27.75 -3.20
CA GLU A 604 -4.40 -27.30 -1.95
C GLU A 604 -4.43 -25.76 -1.78
N TYR A 605 -3.63 -25.00 -2.55
CA TYR A 605 -3.60 -23.53 -2.53
C TYR A 605 -4.41 -22.91 -3.68
N GLU A 606 -5.66 -23.36 -3.87
CA GLU A 606 -6.55 -22.90 -4.95
C GLU A 606 -6.71 -21.37 -5.01
N GLU A 607 -6.68 -20.68 -3.85
CA GLU A 607 -6.76 -19.21 -3.77
C GLU A 607 -5.61 -18.53 -4.52
N ILE A 608 -4.39 -19.02 -4.30
CA ILE A 608 -3.17 -18.47 -4.90
C ILE A 608 -3.20 -18.76 -6.41
N VAL A 609 -3.59 -19.97 -6.81
CA VAL A 609 -3.77 -20.32 -8.24
C VAL A 609 -4.79 -19.40 -8.91
N GLY A 610 -5.97 -19.22 -8.28
CA GLY A 610 -7.02 -18.34 -8.75
C GLY A 610 -6.57 -16.90 -8.90
N TYR A 611 -5.78 -16.40 -7.94
CA TYR A 611 -5.15 -15.07 -8.03
C TYR A 611 -4.24 -14.96 -9.26
N HIS A 612 -3.33 -15.91 -9.51
CA HIS A 612 -2.45 -15.81 -10.68
C HIS A 612 -3.22 -15.89 -12.00
N PHE A 613 -4.24 -16.74 -12.11
CA PHE A 613 -5.08 -16.78 -13.31
C PHE A 613 -5.91 -15.51 -13.52
N GLU A 614 -6.44 -14.90 -12.45
CA GLU A 614 -7.09 -13.59 -12.54
C GLU A 614 -6.10 -12.52 -13.02
N GLN A 615 -4.89 -12.44 -12.44
CA GLN A 615 -3.90 -11.43 -12.85
C GLN A 615 -3.51 -11.62 -14.31
N ALA A 616 -3.31 -12.87 -14.76
CA ALA A 616 -3.06 -13.17 -16.16
C ALA A 616 -4.22 -12.70 -17.07
N PHE A 617 -5.46 -12.96 -16.65
CA PHE A 617 -6.67 -12.50 -17.36
C PHE A 617 -6.74 -10.97 -17.48
N ARG A 618 -6.67 -10.25 -16.35
CA ARG A 618 -6.79 -8.78 -16.30
C ARG A 618 -5.72 -8.07 -17.13
N LEU A 619 -4.50 -8.60 -17.13
CA LEU A 619 -3.41 -8.06 -17.93
C LEU A 619 -3.66 -8.22 -19.44
N LYS A 620 -4.17 -9.39 -19.86
CA LYS A 620 -4.52 -9.66 -21.27
C LYS A 620 -5.74 -8.85 -21.73
N GLU A 621 -6.75 -8.70 -20.86
CA GLU A 621 -7.94 -7.86 -21.12
C GLU A 621 -7.56 -6.40 -21.41
N GLN A 622 -6.53 -5.87 -20.74
CA GLN A 622 -6.03 -4.51 -20.99
C GLN A 622 -5.22 -4.38 -22.30
N LEU A 623 -4.74 -5.48 -22.87
CA LEU A 623 -3.91 -5.48 -24.09
C LEU A 623 -4.73 -5.67 -25.37
N GLY A 624 -5.92 -6.26 -25.29
CA GLY A 624 -6.71 -6.58 -26.47
C GLY A 624 -8.10 -7.15 -26.15
N PRO A 625 -8.89 -7.46 -27.19
CA PRO A 625 -10.24 -8.00 -27.02
C PRO A 625 -10.20 -9.38 -26.34
N VAL A 626 -11.27 -9.69 -25.60
CA VAL A 626 -11.40 -10.96 -24.88
C VAL A 626 -11.88 -12.07 -25.83
N ASP A 627 -10.98 -12.99 -26.18
CA ASP A 627 -11.29 -14.19 -26.95
C ASP A 627 -11.84 -15.33 -26.07
N ASP A 628 -12.10 -16.49 -26.68
CA ASP A 628 -12.64 -17.66 -25.97
C ASP A 628 -11.64 -18.28 -24.98
N GLU A 629 -10.33 -18.23 -25.30
CA GLU A 629 -9.27 -18.75 -24.42
C GLU A 629 -9.14 -17.88 -23.17
N LEU A 630 -9.19 -16.57 -23.34
CA LEU A 630 -9.14 -15.60 -22.24
C LEU A 630 -10.39 -15.70 -21.35
N ARG A 631 -11.58 -15.92 -21.94
CA ARG A 631 -12.80 -16.23 -21.18
C ARG A 631 -12.70 -17.53 -20.39
N ALA A 632 -12.08 -18.57 -20.96
CA ALA A 632 -11.84 -19.82 -20.24
C ALA A 632 -10.89 -19.64 -19.05
N LEU A 633 -9.84 -18.81 -19.20
CA LEU A 633 -8.94 -18.46 -18.11
C LEU A 633 -9.65 -17.69 -16.98
N ALA A 634 -10.50 -16.71 -17.32
CA ALA A 634 -11.34 -16.00 -16.36
C ALA A 634 -12.27 -16.95 -15.61
N GLY A 635 -12.96 -17.83 -16.34
CA GLY A 635 -13.84 -18.84 -15.75
C GLY A 635 -13.11 -19.78 -14.80
N ARG A 636 -11.89 -20.22 -15.16
CA ARG A 636 -11.05 -21.05 -14.26
C ARG A 636 -10.63 -20.29 -13.01
N ALA A 637 -10.21 -19.03 -13.14
CA ALA A 637 -9.86 -18.17 -12.01
C ALA A 637 -11.07 -17.98 -11.08
N GLY A 638 -12.24 -17.63 -11.63
CA GLY A 638 -13.48 -17.45 -10.89
C GLY A 638 -13.92 -18.71 -10.14
N GLN A 639 -13.78 -19.89 -10.75
CA GLN A 639 -14.09 -21.17 -10.08
C GLN A 639 -13.20 -21.42 -8.86
N LEU A 640 -11.89 -21.18 -8.99
CA LEU A 640 -10.93 -21.40 -7.90
C LEU A 640 -11.14 -20.39 -6.76
N LEU A 641 -11.31 -19.10 -7.11
CA LEU A 641 -11.58 -18.04 -6.14
C LEU A 641 -12.93 -18.23 -5.45
N GLY A 642 -13.98 -18.65 -6.17
CA GLY A 642 -15.29 -18.92 -5.61
C GLY A 642 -15.25 -20.03 -4.56
N ARG A 643 -14.60 -21.16 -4.87
CA ARG A 643 -14.40 -22.27 -3.90
C ARG A 643 -13.57 -21.84 -2.69
N ALA A 644 -12.51 -21.07 -2.91
CA ALA A 644 -11.70 -20.53 -1.83
C ALA A 644 -12.52 -19.59 -0.93
N GLY A 645 -13.32 -18.71 -1.53
CA GLY A 645 -14.23 -17.80 -0.83
C GLY A 645 -15.29 -18.53 0.00
N HIS A 646 -15.93 -19.57 -0.55
CA HIS A 646 -16.83 -20.42 0.22
C HIS A 646 -16.14 -21.07 1.43
N ARG A 647 -14.93 -21.62 1.25
CA ARG A 647 -14.18 -22.22 2.37
C ARG A 647 -13.72 -21.20 3.41
N ALA A 648 -13.31 -20.01 2.98
CA ALA A 648 -12.99 -18.90 3.88
C ALA A 648 -14.22 -18.57 4.73
N TYR A 649 -15.38 -18.50 4.08
CA TYR A 649 -16.63 -18.22 4.77
C TYR A 649 -17.05 -19.32 5.75
N GLU A 650 -16.89 -20.59 5.38
CA GLU A 650 -17.15 -21.73 6.27
C GLU A 650 -16.26 -21.74 7.52
N ARG A 651 -15.05 -21.16 7.45
CA ARG A 651 -14.15 -21.01 8.60
C ARG A 651 -14.42 -19.73 9.42
N GLY A 652 -15.34 -18.88 8.97
CA GLY A 652 -15.68 -17.61 9.62
C GLY A 652 -14.74 -16.46 9.28
N ASP A 653 -13.91 -16.57 8.23
CA ASP A 653 -13.09 -15.45 7.74
C ASP A 653 -13.93 -14.59 6.78
N ILE A 654 -14.74 -13.70 7.36
CA ILE A 654 -15.67 -12.85 6.62
C ILE A 654 -14.93 -11.90 5.64
N PRO A 655 -13.85 -11.20 6.05
CA PRO A 655 -13.12 -10.33 5.12
C PRO A 655 -12.54 -11.06 3.90
N ALA A 656 -11.94 -12.24 4.10
CA ALA A 656 -11.44 -13.03 2.98
C ALA A 656 -12.58 -13.55 2.10
N ALA A 657 -13.70 -13.96 2.70
CA ALA A 657 -14.88 -14.40 1.94
C ALA A 657 -15.43 -13.28 1.04
N VAL A 658 -15.61 -12.06 1.57
CA VAL A 658 -16.07 -10.91 0.79
C VAL A 658 -15.12 -10.63 -0.38
N SER A 659 -13.81 -10.59 -0.12
CA SER A 659 -12.81 -10.32 -1.16
C SER A 659 -12.81 -11.37 -2.27
N LEU A 660 -12.77 -12.65 -1.90
CA LEU A 660 -12.64 -13.77 -2.85
C LEU A 660 -13.93 -14.00 -3.65
N LEU A 661 -15.10 -13.94 -3.00
CA LEU A 661 -16.39 -14.13 -3.66
C LEU A 661 -16.70 -12.97 -4.62
N ALA A 662 -16.40 -11.72 -4.23
CA ALA A 662 -16.58 -10.57 -5.13
C ALA A 662 -15.74 -10.72 -6.41
N ARG A 663 -14.45 -11.07 -6.28
CA ARG A 663 -13.56 -11.34 -7.42
C ARG A 663 -14.05 -12.50 -8.27
N ALA A 664 -14.57 -13.57 -7.65
CA ALA A 664 -15.14 -14.69 -8.38
C ALA A 664 -16.37 -14.28 -9.20
N THR A 665 -17.30 -13.51 -8.62
CA THR A 665 -18.51 -13.04 -9.32
C THR A 665 -18.22 -12.09 -10.47
N ASP A 666 -17.11 -11.33 -10.42
CA ASP A 666 -16.70 -10.45 -11.51
C ASP A 666 -16.04 -11.19 -12.68
N LEU A 667 -15.49 -12.38 -12.44
CA LEU A 667 -14.80 -13.20 -13.46
C LEU A 667 -15.71 -14.22 -14.12
N LEU A 668 -16.75 -14.68 -13.42
CA LEU A 668 -17.68 -15.69 -13.93
C LEU A 668 -18.72 -15.03 -14.87
N PRO A 669 -19.13 -15.70 -15.96
CA PRO A 669 -20.14 -15.16 -16.86
C PRO A 669 -21.47 -14.86 -16.14
N PRO A 670 -22.21 -13.82 -16.55
CA PRO A 670 -23.56 -13.57 -16.03
C PRO A 670 -24.47 -14.79 -16.20
N GLY A 671 -25.17 -15.17 -15.14
CA GLY A 671 -26.01 -16.37 -15.11
C GLY A 671 -25.26 -17.70 -15.00
N ASP A 672 -23.93 -17.71 -14.87
CA ASP A 672 -23.19 -18.92 -14.49
C ASP A 672 -23.64 -19.40 -13.11
N ARG A 673 -23.96 -20.70 -13.01
CA ARG A 673 -24.53 -21.27 -11.79
C ARG A 673 -23.61 -21.08 -10.57
N LEU A 674 -22.30 -21.26 -10.72
CA LEU A 674 -21.37 -21.05 -9.62
C LEU A 674 -21.24 -19.57 -9.28
N GLY A 675 -21.31 -18.69 -10.29
CA GLY A 675 -21.33 -17.23 -10.08
C GLY A 675 -22.54 -16.78 -9.26
N LEU A 676 -23.72 -17.34 -9.51
CA LEU A 676 -24.94 -17.10 -8.73
C LEU A 676 -24.82 -17.66 -7.31
N GLU A 677 -24.30 -18.88 -7.13
CA GLU A 677 -24.01 -19.46 -5.81
C GLU A 677 -23.02 -18.59 -4.99
N CYS A 678 -21.96 -18.08 -5.65
CA CYS A 678 -21.00 -17.16 -5.04
C CYS A 678 -21.65 -15.82 -4.69
N SER A 679 -22.57 -15.32 -5.52
CA SER A 679 -23.31 -14.06 -5.26
C SER A 679 -24.20 -14.16 -4.02
N ILE A 680 -24.90 -15.28 -3.84
CA ILE A 680 -25.69 -15.53 -2.61
C ILE A 680 -24.78 -15.55 -1.39
N ALA A 681 -23.65 -16.28 -1.45
CA ALA A 681 -22.70 -16.32 -0.34
C ALA A 681 -22.07 -14.95 -0.05
N LEU A 682 -21.75 -14.17 -1.09
CA LEU A 682 -21.23 -12.81 -0.96
C LEU A 682 -22.26 -11.88 -0.30
N GLY A 683 -23.54 -11.97 -0.70
CA GLY A 683 -24.61 -11.21 -0.08
C GLY A 683 -24.71 -11.46 1.42
N TYR A 684 -24.66 -12.73 1.85
CA TYR A 684 -24.62 -13.05 3.27
C TYR A 684 -23.32 -12.59 3.96
N ALA A 685 -22.16 -12.68 3.28
CA ALA A 685 -20.89 -12.28 3.88
C ALA A 685 -20.82 -10.75 4.09
N LEU A 686 -21.35 -9.98 3.13
CA LEU A 686 -21.52 -8.53 3.24
C LEU A 686 -22.50 -8.17 4.36
N HIS A 687 -23.60 -8.92 4.49
CA HIS A 687 -24.54 -8.77 5.60
C HIS A 687 -23.84 -8.98 6.96
N ASP A 688 -23.07 -10.06 7.12
CA ASP A 688 -22.35 -10.34 8.36
C ASP A 688 -21.21 -9.30 8.64
N ALA A 689 -20.64 -8.71 7.58
CA ALA A 689 -19.68 -7.61 7.66
C ALA A 689 -20.33 -6.24 7.98
N GLY A 690 -21.66 -6.14 7.97
CA GLY A 690 -22.40 -4.89 8.18
C GLY A 690 -22.51 -3.98 6.94
N GLU A 691 -22.18 -4.48 5.74
CA GLU A 691 -22.33 -3.75 4.47
C GLU A 691 -23.71 -4.01 3.85
N LEU A 692 -24.78 -3.57 4.55
CA LEU A 692 -26.17 -3.96 4.28
C LEU A 692 -26.70 -3.49 2.91
N GLU A 693 -26.37 -2.28 2.48
CA GLU A 693 -26.78 -1.77 1.16
C GLU A 693 -26.18 -2.61 0.03
N ARG A 694 -24.87 -2.87 0.11
CA ARG A 694 -24.16 -3.72 -0.86
C ARG A 694 -24.69 -5.14 -0.86
N ALA A 695 -25.01 -5.70 0.32
CA ALA A 695 -25.63 -7.02 0.42
C ALA A 695 -26.96 -7.09 -0.34
N ASN A 696 -27.84 -6.09 -0.15
CA ASN A 696 -29.12 -6.03 -0.85
C ASN A 696 -28.97 -5.83 -2.38
N GLU A 697 -28.01 -5.03 -2.83
CA GLU A 697 -27.68 -4.88 -4.25
C GLU A 697 -27.24 -6.22 -4.87
N ILE A 698 -26.33 -6.94 -4.21
CA ILE A 698 -25.84 -8.24 -4.67
C ILE A 698 -26.97 -9.27 -4.75
N PHE A 699 -27.83 -9.36 -3.72
CA PHE A 699 -28.98 -10.26 -3.79
C PHE A 699 -29.98 -9.88 -4.88
N SER A 700 -30.25 -8.58 -5.07
CA SER A 700 -31.17 -8.11 -6.11
C SER A 700 -30.68 -8.46 -7.51
N ARG A 701 -29.41 -8.19 -7.80
CA ARG A 701 -28.76 -8.57 -9.07
C ARG A 701 -28.77 -10.09 -9.26
N CYS A 702 -28.46 -10.85 -8.20
CA CYS A 702 -28.49 -12.31 -8.25
C CYS A 702 -29.88 -12.86 -8.61
N VAL A 703 -30.96 -12.25 -8.10
CA VAL A 703 -32.33 -12.65 -8.44
C VAL A 703 -32.61 -12.40 -9.94
N GLU A 704 -32.29 -11.21 -10.44
CA GLU A 704 -32.50 -10.85 -11.85
C GLU A 704 -31.73 -11.77 -12.80
N GLU A 705 -30.45 -12.03 -12.50
CA GLU A 705 -29.60 -12.92 -13.31
C GLU A 705 -30.06 -14.38 -13.24
N ALA A 706 -30.42 -14.87 -12.05
CA ALA A 706 -30.91 -16.24 -11.88
C ALA A 706 -32.24 -16.47 -12.61
N GLU A 707 -33.16 -15.49 -12.60
CA GLU A 707 -34.40 -15.55 -13.37
C GLU A 707 -34.13 -15.55 -14.88
N GLY A 708 -33.21 -14.69 -15.34
CA GLY A 708 -32.77 -14.66 -16.73
C GLY A 708 -32.14 -15.97 -17.21
N ALA A 709 -31.42 -16.67 -16.33
CA ALA A 709 -30.80 -17.96 -16.60
C ALA A 709 -31.73 -19.17 -16.40
N GLY A 710 -32.93 -18.98 -15.83
CA GLY A 710 -33.85 -20.07 -15.48
C GLY A 710 -33.48 -20.86 -14.22
N GLU A 711 -32.56 -20.34 -13.40
CA GLU A 711 -32.10 -20.92 -12.14
C GLU A 711 -33.05 -20.55 -10.98
N ASN A 712 -34.27 -21.09 -11.02
CA ASN A 712 -35.36 -20.72 -10.11
C ASN A 712 -35.04 -20.91 -8.61
N ALA A 713 -34.27 -21.96 -8.26
CA ALA A 713 -33.86 -22.20 -6.87
C ALA A 713 -32.92 -21.10 -6.37
N LEU A 714 -31.96 -20.66 -7.19
CA LEU A 714 -31.03 -19.59 -6.85
C LEU A 714 -31.73 -18.23 -6.78
N ALA A 715 -32.72 -17.99 -7.64
CA ALA A 715 -33.59 -16.81 -7.54
C ALA A 715 -34.39 -16.80 -6.22
N ALA A 716 -34.91 -17.94 -5.78
CA ALA A 716 -35.61 -18.06 -4.50
C ALA A 716 -34.66 -17.80 -3.31
N ARG A 717 -33.45 -18.36 -3.34
CA ARG A 717 -32.41 -18.07 -2.33
C ARG A 717 -32.02 -16.60 -2.27
N GLY A 718 -31.84 -15.96 -3.43
CA GLY A 718 -31.59 -14.52 -3.50
C GLY A 718 -32.72 -13.69 -2.86
N ARG A 719 -33.97 -14.08 -3.06
CA ARG A 719 -35.12 -13.45 -2.39
C ARG A 719 -35.10 -13.65 -0.88
N VAL A 720 -34.77 -14.84 -0.39
CA VAL A 720 -34.58 -15.10 1.05
C VAL A 720 -33.49 -14.18 1.63
N GLY A 721 -32.37 -14.03 0.93
CA GLY A 721 -31.30 -13.10 1.31
C GLY A 721 -31.76 -11.64 1.39
N ARG A 722 -32.57 -11.18 0.43
CA ARG A 722 -33.18 -9.82 0.48
C ARG A 722 -34.09 -9.65 1.68
N VAL A 723 -34.89 -10.66 2.03
CA VAL A 723 -35.73 -10.61 3.23
C VAL A 723 -34.86 -10.52 4.48
N SER A 724 -33.75 -11.25 4.55
CA SER A 724 -32.79 -11.15 5.66
C SER A 724 -32.27 -9.73 5.86
N VAL A 725 -31.87 -9.04 4.79
CA VAL A 725 -31.42 -7.63 4.88
C VAL A 725 -32.57 -6.70 5.25
N ALA A 726 -33.73 -6.85 4.60
CA ALA A 726 -34.88 -5.96 4.80
C ALA A 726 -35.38 -5.93 6.25
N VAL A 727 -35.35 -7.08 6.94
CA VAL A 727 -35.77 -7.18 8.34
C VAL A 727 -34.86 -6.36 9.25
N ILE A 728 -33.56 -6.37 8.98
CA ILE A 728 -32.56 -5.63 9.75
C ILE A 728 -32.61 -4.13 9.48
N THR A 729 -33.00 -3.74 8.27
CA THR A 729 -33.12 -2.34 7.85
C THR A 729 -34.52 -1.73 8.02
N GLY A 730 -35.52 -2.46 8.57
CA GLY A 730 -36.81 -1.88 8.99
C GLY A 730 -38.14 -2.44 8.42
N ALA A 731 -38.25 -3.73 8.02
CA ALA A 731 -39.50 -4.33 7.52
C ALA A 731 -40.31 -5.19 8.53
N ALA A 732 -41.59 -4.86 8.79
CA ALA A 732 -42.45 -5.49 9.83
C ALA A 732 -42.50 -7.03 9.80
N PHE A 733 -42.20 -7.73 10.91
CA PHE A 733 -41.89 -9.17 10.99
C PHE A 733 -42.91 -10.17 10.40
N ALA A 734 -44.20 -9.85 10.39
CA ALA A 734 -45.23 -10.73 9.84
C ALA A 734 -45.08 -10.93 8.31
N SER A 735 -44.75 -9.87 7.57
CA SER A 735 -44.62 -9.92 6.11
C SER A 735 -43.37 -10.68 5.63
N PRO A 736 -42.17 -10.48 6.21
CA PRO A 736 -40.98 -11.30 6.01
C PRO A 736 -41.20 -12.78 6.28
N LEU A 737 -41.95 -13.14 7.32
CA LEU A 737 -42.21 -14.55 7.65
C LEU A 737 -43.05 -15.24 6.57
N GLU A 738 -44.11 -14.58 6.10
CA GLU A 738 -44.95 -15.10 5.02
C GLU A 738 -44.19 -15.15 3.69
N ALA A 739 -43.40 -14.11 3.38
CA ALA A 739 -42.56 -14.07 2.18
C ALA A 739 -41.52 -15.21 2.18
N THR A 740 -40.87 -15.46 3.33
CA THR A 740 -39.90 -16.55 3.45
C THR A 740 -40.56 -17.92 3.31
N ARG A 741 -41.75 -18.12 3.90
CA ARG A 741 -42.51 -19.38 3.77
C ARG A 741 -42.96 -19.65 2.33
N LEU A 742 -43.27 -18.61 1.56
CA LEU A 742 -43.55 -18.76 0.12
C LEU A 742 -42.34 -19.29 -0.65
N GLU A 743 -41.14 -18.80 -0.33
CA GLU A 743 -39.91 -19.30 -0.96
C GLU A 743 -39.57 -20.71 -0.48
N ILE A 744 -39.83 -21.08 0.79
CA ILE A 744 -39.67 -22.47 1.28
C ILE A 744 -40.49 -23.44 0.42
N ALA A 745 -41.75 -23.12 0.12
CA ALA A 745 -42.58 -24.00 -0.70
C ALA A 745 -41.97 -24.23 -2.10
N LYS A 746 -41.41 -23.18 -2.72
CA LYS A 746 -40.72 -23.28 -4.02
C LYS A 746 -39.43 -24.08 -3.91
N LEU A 747 -38.64 -23.87 -2.86
CA LEU A 747 -37.37 -24.55 -2.64
C LEU A 747 -37.57 -26.05 -2.36
N ASP A 748 -38.65 -26.40 -1.65
CA ASP A 748 -39.07 -27.78 -1.39
C ASP A 748 -39.50 -28.48 -2.69
N GLU A 749 -40.28 -27.82 -3.54
CA GLU A 749 -40.64 -28.33 -4.88
C GLU A 749 -39.41 -28.57 -5.78
N LEU A 750 -38.33 -27.82 -5.56
CA LEU A 750 -37.09 -27.88 -6.34
C LEU A 750 -36.00 -28.76 -5.71
N ASP A 751 -36.25 -29.35 -4.53
CA ASP A 751 -35.29 -30.17 -3.77
C ASP A 751 -33.96 -29.43 -3.45
N ASP A 752 -34.04 -28.11 -3.19
CA ASP A 752 -32.86 -27.27 -2.93
C ASP A 752 -32.54 -27.22 -1.42
N GLU A 753 -31.85 -28.25 -0.94
CA GLU A 753 -31.41 -28.39 0.46
C GLU A 753 -30.66 -27.16 1.02
N PRO A 754 -29.72 -26.49 0.29
CA PRO A 754 -29.07 -25.28 0.79
C PRO A 754 -30.02 -24.12 1.01
N GLY A 755 -30.94 -23.86 0.07
CA GLY A 755 -31.92 -22.79 0.20
C GLY A 755 -32.96 -23.08 1.27
N LEU A 756 -33.38 -24.32 1.42
CA LEU A 756 -34.24 -24.73 2.53
C LEU A 756 -33.56 -24.47 3.89
N ALA A 757 -32.27 -24.77 4.02
CA ALA A 757 -31.51 -24.46 5.21
C ALA A 757 -31.47 -22.94 5.50
N GLU A 758 -31.19 -22.12 4.49
CA GLU A 758 -31.17 -20.65 4.61
C GLU A 758 -32.54 -20.09 5.00
N ALA A 759 -33.61 -20.55 4.34
CA ALA A 759 -34.96 -20.06 4.57
C ALA A 759 -35.51 -20.48 5.94
N TRP A 760 -35.31 -21.74 6.35
CA TRP A 760 -35.71 -22.19 7.68
C TRP A 760 -34.91 -21.53 8.80
N TYR A 761 -33.63 -21.19 8.55
CA TYR A 761 -32.83 -20.41 9.48
C TYR A 761 -33.44 -19.01 9.68
N LEU A 762 -33.79 -18.32 8.59
CA LEU A 762 -34.45 -17.02 8.67
C LEU A 762 -35.83 -17.11 9.34
N VAL A 763 -36.64 -18.15 9.06
CA VAL A 763 -37.90 -18.40 9.76
C VAL A 763 -37.67 -18.56 11.27
N GLY A 764 -36.64 -19.30 11.67
CA GLY A 764 -36.27 -19.45 13.08
C GLY A 764 -35.96 -18.11 13.74
N ASN A 765 -35.18 -17.24 13.08
CA ASN A 765 -34.88 -15.89 13.58
C ASN A 765 -36.16 -15.06 13.74
N LEU A 766 -36.99 -15.01 12.70
CA LEU A 766 -38.26 -14.28 12.69
C LEU A 766 -39.22 -14.77 13.78
N GLU A 767 -39.34 -16.09 13.99
CA GLU A 767 -40.18 -16.64 15.06
C GLU A 767 -39.66 -16.30 16.45
N GLY A 768 -38.34 -16.23 16.62
CA GLY A 768 -37.74 -15.82 17.90
C GLY A 768 -37.95 -14.34 18.20
N TRP A 769 -37.78 -13.46 17.20
CA TRP A 769 -38.10 -12.03 17.32
C TRP A 769 -39.59 -11.75 17.56
N LEU A 770 -40.48 -12.66 17.14
CA LEU A 770 -41.91 -12.63 17.48
C LEU A 770 -42.24 -13.20 18.87
N GLY A 771 -41.24 -13.59 19.67
CA GLY A 771 -41.43 -14.13 21.02
C GLY A 771 -42.01 -15.55 21.03
N ARG A 772 -41.76 -16.33 19.96
CA ARG A 772 -42.20 -17.72 19.78
C ARG A 772 -40.98 -18.65 19.83
N SER A 773 -40.24 -18.61 20.94
CA SER A 773 -38.94 -19.29 21.07
C SER A 773 -39.03 -20.80 20.90
N GLU A 774 -40.11 -21.46 21.33
CA GLU A 774 -40.29 -22.89 21.10
C GLU A 774 -40.37 -23.24 19.60
N LEU A 775 -41.11 -22.43 18.82
CA LEU A 775 -41.18 -22.61 17.36
C LEU A 775 -39.84 -22.28 16.71
N SER A 776 -39.20 -21.19 17.14
CA SER A 776 -37.86 -20.80 16.69
C SER A 776 -36.85 -21.94 16.83
N VAL A 777 -36.80 -22.61 17.98
CA VAL A 777 -35.90 -23.75 18.21
C VAL A 777 -36.19 -24.91 17.25
N ARG A 778 -37.47 -25.20 16.96
CA ARG A 778 -37.85 -26.25 15.99
C ARG A 778 -37.43 -25.88 14.56
N SER A 779 -37.72 -24.66 14.14
CA SER A 779 -37.37 -24.13 12.81
C SER A 779 -35.86 -24.11 12.57
N HIS A 780 -35.07 -23.70 13.57
CA HIS A 780 -33.61 -23.82 13.53
C HIS A 780 -33.14 -25.29 13.49
N GLY A 781 -33.83 -26.20 14.18
CA GLY A 781 -33.59 -27.64 14.08
C GLY A 781 -33.80 -28.19 12.66
N THR A 782 -34.88 -27.77 12.00
CA THR A 782 -35.16 -28.11 10.59
C THR A 782 -34.11 -27.51 9.66
N ALA A 783 -33.74 -26.25 9.85
CA ALA A 783 -32.65 -25.60 9.09
C ALA A 783 -31.34 -26.38 9.20
N MET A 784 -30.99 -26.83 10.42
CA MET A 784 -29.79 -27.62 10.68
C MET A 784 -29.82 -28.99 9.99
N GLU A 785 -31.00 -29.63 9.89
CA GLU A 785 -31.14 -30.89 9.18
C GLU A 785 -30.86 -30.74 7.68
N HIS A 786 -31.48 -29.73 7.05
CA HIS A 786 -31.22 -29.38 5.66
C HIS A 786 -29.74 -29.00 5.44
N ALA A 787 -29.17 -28.21 6.35
CA ALA A 787 -27.75 -27.83 6.28
C ALA A 787 -26.81 -29.05 6.36
N ARG A 788 -27.16 -30.09 7.15
CA ARG A 788 -26.39 -31.34 7.21
C ARG A 788 -26.47 -32.13 5.91
N ARG A 789 -27.64 -32.19 5.27
CA ARG A 789 -27.82 -32.86 3.97
C ARG A 789 -27.08 -32.13 2.86
N ALA A 790 -27.09 -30.80 2.90
CA ALA A 790 -26.32 -29.94 2.01
C ALA A 790 -24.80 -29.92 2.29
N GLY A 791 -24.35 -30.48 3.42
CA GLY A 791 -22.94 -30.40 3.84
C GLY A 791 -22.48 -28.98 4.23
N ASN A 792 -23.39 -28.04 4.48
CA ASN A 792 -23.09 -26.64 4.75
C ASN A 792 -22.72 -26.44 6.24
N ARG A 793 -21.42 -26.51 6.54
CA ARG A 793 -20.91 -26.40 7.93
C ARG A 793 -21.20 -25.05 8.57
N ARG A 794 -21.21 -23.96 7.78
CA ARG A 794 -21.54 -22.61 8.26
C ARG A 794 -22.98 -22.57 8.79
N LEU A 795 -23.95 -22.99 7.98
CA LEU A 795 -25.36 -22.96 8.37
C LEU A 795 -25.63 -23.90 9.55
N ILE A 796 -24.98 -25.07 9.62
CA ILE A 796 -25.03 -25.91 10.83
C ILE A 796 -24.60 -25.12 12.07
N GLY A 797 -23.54 -24.32 11.96
CA GLY A 797 -23.05 -23.48 13.05
C GLY A 797 -23.99 -22.34 13.42
N LEU A 798 -24.53 -21.63 12.41
CA LEU A 798 -25.48 -20.55 12.62
C LEU A 798 -26.77 -21.05 13.28
N SER A 799 -27.28 -22.22 12.87
CA SER A 799 -28.42 -22.89 13.49
C SER A 799 -28.14 -23.44 14.90
N VAL A 800 -26.95 -23.21 15.45
CA VAL A 800 -26.58 -23.52 16.84
C VAL A 800 -26.31 -22.24 17.63
N GLY A 801 -25.44 -21.35 17.15
CA GLY A 801 -24.96 -20.20 17.94
C GLY A 801 -26.04 -19.18 18.30
N LEU A 802 -26.64 -18.54 17.31
CA LEU A 802 -27.65 -17.49 17.53
C LEU A 802 -28.91 -18.00 18.25
N PRO A 803 -29.46 -19.20 17.94
CA PRO A 803 -30.60 -19.75 18.65
C PRO A 803 -30.36 -19.91 20.15
N VAL A 804 -29.13 -20.25 20.57
CA VAL A 804 -28.79 -20.40 21.99
C VAL A 804 -28.75 -19.04 22.71
N ILE A 805 -28.31 -17.97 22.05
CA ILE A 805 -28.44 -16.61 22.59
C ILE A 805 -29.92 -16.25 22.74
N MET A 806 -30.72 -16.49 21.71
CA MET A 806 -32.14 -16.11 21.72
C MET A 806 -32.95 -16.92 22.74
N GLU A 807 -32.62 -18.20 22.93
CA GLU A 807 -33.15 -19.02 24.02
C GLU A 807 -32.87 -18.38 25.38
N ALA A 808 -31.69 -17.79 25.59
CA ALA A 808 -31.34 -17.21 26.89
C ALA A 808 -32.42 -16.21 27.37
N TRP A 809 -33.12 -15.52 26.48
CA TRP A 809 -34.28 -14.68 26.84
C TRP A 809 -35.65 -15.38 26.77
N GLY A 810 -35.75 -16.51 26.05
CA GLY A 810 -36.95 -17.32 25.84
C GLY A 810 -37.39 -18.23 27.00
N PHE A 811 -37.97 -19.39 26.67
CA PHE A 811 -38.80 -20.19 27.58
C PHE A 811 -38.06 -21.13 28.56
N GLY A 812 -36.84 -21.54 28.24
CA GLY A 812 -36.07 -22.54 28.98
C GLY A 812 -35.38 -21.97 30.22
N ALA A 813 -35.19 -22.80 31.24
CA ALA A 813 -34.59 -22.38 32.50
C ALA A 813 -33.07 -22.15 32.36
N ALA A 814 -32.54 -21.13 33.03
CA ALA A 814 -31.15 -20.71 32.94
C ALA A 814 -30.12 -21.82 33.30
N PRO A 815 -30.35 -22.68 34.33
CA PRO A 815 -29.45 -23.80 34.59
C PRO A 815 -29.34 -24.79 33.43
N ASP A 816 -30.45 -25.06 32.73
CA ASP A 816 -30.46 -25.96 31.58
C ASP A 816 -29.76 -25.35 30.38
N GLY A 817 -30.02 -24.06 30.13
CA GLY A 817 -29.36 -23.30 29.07
C GLY A 817 -27.84 -23.20 29.28
N LEU A 818 -27.39 -22.98 30.52
CA LEU A 818 -25.96 -22.98 30.86
C LEU A 818 -25.31 -24.35 30.58
N ARG A 819 -25.96 -25.44 30.97
CA ARG A 819 -25.48 -26.80 30.68
C ARG A 819 -25.35 -27.05 29.17
N VAL A 820 -26.34 -26.62 28.39
CA VAL A 820 -26.30 -26.72 26.92
C VAL A 820 -25.14 -25.90 26.35
N CYS A 821 -24.89 -24.68 26.86
CA CYS A 821 -23.75 -23.87 26.45
C CYS A 821 -22.41 -24.58 26.72
N ASP A 822 -22.24 -25.17 27.90
CA ASP A 822 -21.00 -25.88 28.27
C ASP A 822 -20.75 -27.11 27.37
N GLU A 823 -21.80 -27.87 27.05
CA GLU A 823 -21.73 -29.01 26.12
C GLU A 823 -21.35 -28.56 24.70
N LEU A 824 -21.94 -27.47 24.22
CA LEU A 824 -21.68 -26.93 22.89
C LEU A 824 -20.30 -26.27 22.79
N LEU A 825 -19.84 -25.55 23.81
CA LEU A 825 -18.50 -24.95 23.84
C LEU A 825 -17.42 -26.02 23.77
N THR A 826 -17.61 -27.16 24.46
CA THR A 826 -16.69 -28.30 24.36
C THR A 826 -16.57 -28.83 22.92
N LYS A 827 -17.65 -28.74 22.14
CA LYS A 827 -17.69 -29.23 20.76
C LYS A 827 -17.21 -28.21 19.73
N TYR A 828 -17.43 -26.92 19.98
CA TYR A 828 -17.25 -25.85 18.99
C TYR A 828 -16.17 -24.83 19.36
N GLN A 829 -15.33 -25.14 20.34
CA GLN A 829 -14.15 -24.33 20.67
C GLN A 829 -13.22 -24.16 19.45
N GLY A 830 -12.71 -22.94 19.27
CA GLY A 830 -11.87 -22.51 18.16
C GLY A 830 -12.61 -22.30 16.83
N THR A 831 -13.95 -22.37 16.83
CA THR A 831 -14.76 -22.19 15.61
C THR A 831 -15.52 -20.86 15.64
N SER A 832 -16.02 -20.44 14.49
CA SER A 832 -16.84 -19.22 14.34
C SER A 832 -18.17 -19.23 15.11
N ILE A 833 -18.53 -20.35 15.75
CA ILE A 833 -19.74 -20.51 16.58
C ILE A 833 -19.46 -20.16 18.04
N GLU A 834 -18.20 -20.30 18.49
CA GLU A 834 -17.77 -20.02 19.86
C GLU A 834 -18.18 -18.62 20.36
N PRO A 835 -18.04 -17.52 19.59
CA PRO A 835 -18.46 -16.20 20.04
C PRO A 835 -19.90 -16.20 20.56
N SER A 836 -20.84 -16.73 19.77
CA SER A 836 -22.25 -16.77 20.13
C SER A 836 -22.51 -17.57 21.41
N LEU A 837 -21.84 -18.72 21.55
CA LEU A 837 -21.99 -19.58 22.71
C LEU A 837 -21.45 -18.91 23.98
N ARG A 838 -20.35 -18.15 23.88
CA ARG A 838 -19.81 -17.36 25.00
C ARG A 838 -20.74 -16.22 25.39
N ILE A 839 -21.33 -15.52 24.41
CA ILE A 839 -22.36 -14.50 24.70
C ILE A 839 -23.56 -15.13 25.40
N ALA A 840 -24.09 -16.25 24.91
CA ALA A 840 -25.22 -16.93 25.57
C ALA A 840 -24.85 -17.40 26.99
N ARG A 841 -23.67 -18.00 27.16
CA ARG A 841 -23.15 -18.40 28.46
C ARG A 841 -23.04 -17.22 29.42
N SER A 842 -22.61 -16.05 28.94
CA SER A 842 -22.55 -14.83 29.76
C SER A 842 -23.92 -14.41 30.28
N LEU A 843 -24.97 -14.51 29.46
CA LEU A 843 -26.34 -14.21 29.87
C LEU A 843 -26.81 -15.17 30.97
N TYR A 844 -26.65 -16.48 30.76
CA TYR A 844 -27.07 -17.47 31.77
C TYR A 844 -26.31 -17.33 33.09
N LEU A 845 -24.99 -17.09 33.05
CA LEU A 845 -24.20 -16.82 34.25
C LEU A 845 -24.70 -15.56 34.97
N SER A 846 -25.06 -14.51 34.22
CA SER A 846 -25.65 -13.30 34.79
C SER A 846 -26.99 -13.60 35.46
N PHE A 847 -27.85 -14.44 34.87
CA PHE A 847 -29.13 -14.82 35.48
C PHE A 847 -28.96 -15.63 36.76
N LEU A 848 -27.86 -16.38 36.88
CA LEU A 848 -27.54 -17.15 38.08
C LEU A 848 -26.77 -16.35 39.15
N GLY A 849 -26.49 -15.06 38.89
CA GLY A 849 -25.80 -14.17 39.83
C GLY A 849 -24.26 -14.23 39.78
N GLU A 850 -23.68 -14.92 38.79
CA GLU A 850 -22.22 -15.09 38.62
C GLU A 850 -21.62 -13.93 37.80
N ALA A 851 -21.72 -12.69 38.31
CA ALA A 851 -21.46 -11.47 37.53
C ALA A 851 -20.03 -11.33 36.97
N GLU A 852 -19.00 -11.77 37.70
CA GLU A 852 -17.60 -11.71 37.23
C GLU A 852 -17.35 -12.72 36.11
N ALA A 853 -17.82 -13.96 36.28
CA ALA A 853 -17.69 -15.00 35.27
C ALA A 853 -18.45 -14.63 33.99
N ALA A 854 -19.65 -14.06 34.15
CA ALA A 854 -20.46 -13.55 33.06
C ALA A 854 -19.72 -12.48 32.26
N GLN A 855 -19.09 -11.50 32.93
CA GLN A 855 -18.29 -10.47 32.27
C GLN A 855 -17.11 -11.04 31.49
N GLY A 856 -16.40 -12.02 32.06
CA GLY A 856 -15.27 -12.68 31.41
C GLY A 856 -15.69 -13.37 30.11
N GLU A 857 -16.79 -14.13 30.14
CA GLU A 857 -17.33 -14.79 28.95
C GLU A 857 -17.79 -13.79 27.89
N HIS A 858 -18.48 -12.73 28.28
CA HIS A 858 -18.95 -11.71 27.35
C HIS A 858 -17.77 -11.05 26.61
N THR A 859 -16.74 -10.65 27.36
CA THR A 859 -15.53 -10.01 26.81
C THR A 859 -14.82 -10.93 25.82
N ALA A 860 -14.68 -12.21 26.17
CA ALA A 860 -14.09 -13.21 25.28
C ALA A 860 -14.92 -13.42 24.00
N GLY A 861 -16.25 -13.44 24.10
CA GLY A 861 -17.14 -13.55 22.95
C GLY A 861 -17.02 -12.37 21.98
N VAL A 862 -17.03 -11.13 22.48
CA VAL A 862 -16.92 -9.92 21.65
C VAL A 862 -15.57 -9.85 20.93
N GLU A 863 -14.48 -10.17 21.62
CA GLU A 863 -13.15 -10.20 21.02
C GLU A 863 -13.05 -11.23 19.90
N LEU A 864 -13.69 -12.40 20.05
CA LEU A 864 -13.75 -13.39 18.98
C LEU A 864 -14.60 -12.90 17.79
N TYR A 865 -15.75 -12.23 18.01
CA TYR A 865 -16.51 -11.63 16.89
C TYR A 865 -15.65 -10.65 16.08
N ARG A 866 -14.87 -9.82 16.77
CA ARG A 866 -13.92 -8.89 16.13
C ARG A 866 -12.84 -9.63 15.34
N GLN A 867 -12.29 -10.72 15.88
CA GLN A 867 -11.28 -11.54 15.20
C GLN A 867 -11.81 -12.22 13.93
N PHE A 868 -13.07 -12.65 13.93
CA PHE A 868 -13.74 -13.22 12.76
C PHE A 868 -14.31 -12.15 11.80
N GLY A 869 -14.23 -10.87 12.14
CA GLY A 869 -14.73 -9.77 11.30
C GLY A 869 -16.26 -9.66 11.24
N ASN A 870 -16.97 -10.12 12.27
CA ASN A 870 -18.43 -10.04 12.36
C ASN A 870 -18.86 -8.79 13.14
N GLU A 871 -18.85 -7.65 12.43
CA GLU A 871 -19.16 -6.35 13.02
C GLU A 871 -20.63 -6.21 13.43
N LEU A 872 -21.55 -6.79 12.66
CA LEU A 872 -22.99 -6.72 12.92
C LEU A 872 -23.33 -7.33 14.28
N PHE A 873 -22.97 -8.60 14.52
CA PHE A 873 -23.24 -9.25 15.80
C PHE A 873 -22.37 -8.69 16.93
N GLY A 874 -21.13 -8.27 16.63
CA GLY A 874 -20.28 -7.57 17.58
C GLY A 874 -20.92 -6.31 18.15
N ALA A 875 -21.55 -5.48 17.31
CA ALA A 875 -22.28 -4.29 17.75
C ALA A 875 -23.57 -4.65 18.53
N ALA A 876 -24.30 -5.67 18.08
CA ALA A 876 -25.52 -6.14 18.74
C ALA A 876 -25.29 -6.62 20.18
N THR A 877 -24.08 -7.09 20.53
CA THR A 877 -23.76 -7.53 21.90
C THR A 877 -23.91 -6.45 22.98
N GLY A 878 -23.98 -5.17 22.60
CA GLY A 878 -24.23 -4.06 23.53
C GLY A 878 -25.48 -4.24 24.39
N MET A 879 -26.53 -4.89 23.86
CA MET A 879 -27.74 -5.22 24.64
C MET A 879 -27.44 -6.19 25.78
N SER A 880 -26.71 -7.27 25.49
CA SER A 880 -26.37 -8.31 26.47
C SER A 880 -25.40 -7.78 27.53
N LEU A 881 -24.46 -6.90 27.14
CA LEU A 881 -23.54 -6.27 28.08
C LEU A 881 -24.29 -5.30 29.02
N ALA A 882 -25.17 -4.47 28.47
CA ALA A 882 -25.98 -3.55 29.26
C ALA A 882 -26.85 -4.31 30.27
N ASP A 883 -27.53 -5.36 29.83
CA ASP A 883 -28.37 -6.23 30.67
C ASP A 883 -27.58 -6.85 31.84
N LEU A 884 -26.40 -7.40 31.56
CA LEU A 884 -25.50 -7.98 32.55
C LEU A 884 -24.98 -6.94 33.56
N ARG A 885 -24.61 -5.75 33.08
CA ARG A 885 -24.11 -4.65 33.94
C ARG A 885 -25.21 -4.09 34.82
N MET A 886 -26.45 -3.97 34.31
CA MET A 886 -27.60 -3.57 35.12
C MET A 886 -27.90 -4.56 36.25
N ARG A 887 -27.87 -5.88 36.00
CA ARG A 887 -28.06 -6.88 37.07
C ARG A 887 -26.95 -6.87 38.10
N ALA A 888 -25.73 -6.52 37.69
CA ALA A 888 -24.60 -6.34 38.59
C ALA A 888 -24.64 -4.99 39.35
N GLY A 889 -25.65 -4.14 39.14
CA GLY A 889 -25.77 -2.82 39.76
C GLY A 889 -24.79 -1.76 39.22
N ARG A 890 -24.16 -2.01 38.08
CA ARG A 890 -23.17 -1.11 37.43
C ARG A 890 -23.85 -0.29 36.34
N LEU A 891 -24.66 0.68 36.72
CA LEU A 891 -25.60 1.37 35.81
C LEU A 891 -24.90 2.31 34.81
N GLU A 892 -23.83 3.00 35.21
CA GLU A 892 -23.06 3.87 34.32
C GLU A 892 -22.32 3.06 33.24
N GLU A 893 -21.81 1.89 33.62
CA GLU A 893 -21.18 0.97 32.68
C GLU A 893 -22.20 0.34 31.72
N ALA A 894 -23.43 0.09 32.19
CA ALA A 894 -24.52 -0.38 31.34
C ALA A 894 -24.93 0.68 30.30
N GLU A 895 -25.03 1.95 30.71
CA GLU A 895 -25.29 3.08 29.82
C GLU A 895 -24.21 3.20 28.74
N ALA A 896 -22.93 3.17 29.14
CA ALA A 896 -21.81 3.26 28.21
C ALA A 896 -21.86 2.15 27.16
N ALA A 897 -22.09 0.90 27.59
CA ALA A 897 -22.19 -0.26 26.71
C ALA A 897 -23.37 -0.16 25.71
N ALA A 898 -24.56 0.22 26.19
CA ALA A 898 -25.73 0.37 25.32
C ALA A 898 -25.55 1.51 24.32
N ARG A 899 -24.99 2.65 24.75
CA ARG A 899 -24.74 3.80 23.88
C ARG A 899 -23.73 3.46 22.78
N GLU A 900 -22.61 2.83 23.14
CA GLU A 900 -21.63 2.39 22.15
C GLU A 900 -22.24 1.41 21.13
N GLY A 901 -23.03 0.44 21.59
CA GLY A 901 -23.74 -0.49 20.72
C GLY A 901 -24.70 0.21 19.76
N ALA A 902 -25.53 1.14 20.26
CA ALA A 902 -26.48 1.89 19.45
C ALA A 902 -25.78 2.75 18.38
N ASP A 903 -24.70 3.46 18.75
CA ASP A 903 -23.92 4.30 17.83
C ASP A 903 -23.20 3.47 16.75
N ARG A 904 -22.77 2.24 17.10
CA ARG A 904 -22.20 1.29 16.12
C ARG A 904 -23.27 0.81 15.14
N LEU A 905 -24.42 0.38 15.63
CA LEU A 905 -25.52 -0.11 14.79
C LEU A 905 -26.08 0.99 13.87
N GLU A 906 -26.20 2.21 14.35
CA GLU A 906 -26.58 3.37 13.53
C GLU A 906 -25.62 3.59 12.36
N ARG A 907 -24.31 3.52 12.60
CA ARG A 907 -23.31 3.66 11.53
C ARG A 907 -23.36 2.54 10.49
N LEU A 908 -23.88 1.37 10.86
CA LEU A 908 -24.10 0.24 9.96
C LEU A 908 -25.45 0.30 9.22
N GLY A 909 -26.30 1.31 9.49
CA GLY A 909 -27.66 1.36 8.95
C GLY A 909 -28.59 0.29 9.53
N GLU A 910 -28.18 -0.35 10.62
CA GLU A 910 -28.92 -1.42 11.31
C GLU A 910 -29.98 -0.78 12.23
N GLN A 911 -31.25 -1.15 12.03
CA GLN A 911 -32.37 -0.59 12.81
C GLN A 911 -33.00 -1.61 13.76
N GLY A 912 -33.00 -2.89 13.40
CA GLY A 912 -33.61 -3.97 14.17
C GLY A 912 -32.99 -4.08 15.57
N PHE A 913 -31.72 -4.43 15.69
CA PHE A 913 -31.02 -4.50 16.97
C PHE A 913 -30.86 -3.13 17.63
N ARG A 914 -30.71 -2.05 16.85
CA ARG A 914 -30.60 -0.68 17.38
C ARG A 914 -31.82 -0.31 18.22
N SER A 915 -33.02 -0.67 17.77
CA SER A 915 -34.26 -0.41 18.51
C SER A 915 -34.22 -1.04 19.92
N THR A 916 -33.79 -2.30 20.01
CA THR A 916 -33.61 -3.04 21.27
C THR A 916 -32.51 -2.45 22.15
N VAL A 917 -31.33 -2.16 21.58
CA VAL A 917 -30.20 -1.57 22.32
C VAL A 917 -30.56 -0.19 22.87
N ALA A 918 -31.28 0.63 22.11
CA ALA A 918 -31.82 1.91 22.58
C ALA A 918 -32.77 1.71 23.78
N GLY A 919 -33.55 0.62 23.78
CA GLY A 919 -34.43 0.27 24.91
C GLY A 919 -33.64 -0.07 26.18
N PHE A 920 -32.51 -0.77 26.04
CA PHE A 920 -31.59 -1.03 27.14
C PHE A 920 -30.92 0.25 27.66
N LEU A 921 -30.58 1.19 26.78
CA LEU A 921 -30.06 2.50 27.16
C LEU A 921 -31.10 3.30 27.96
N ALA A 922 -32.35 3.32 27.48
CA ALA A 922 -33.47 3.98 28.17
C ALA A 922 -33.69 3.38 29.58
N GLU A 923 -33.63 2.05 29.71
CA GLU A 923 -33.73 1.34 30.99
C GLU A 923 -32.59 1.71 31.95
N ALA A 924 -31.34 1.72 31.48
CA ALA A 924 -30.18 2.07 32.30
C ALA A 924 -30.28 3.50 32.85
N LEU A 925 -30.67 4.46 31.99
CA LEU A 925 -30.90 5.86 32.39
C LEU A 925 -32.05 6.00 33.39
N CYS A 926 -33.14 5.25 33.19
CA CYS A 926 -34.28 5.26 34.10
C CYS A 926 -33.90 4.76 35.50
N ARG A 927 -33.10 3.68 35.58
CA ARG A 927 -32.61 3.14 36.86
C ARG A 927 -31.62 4.07 37.59
N GLN A 928 -30.93 4.94 36.86
CA GLN A 928 -30.10 6.00 37.45
C GLN A 928 -30.93 7.20 37.96
N GLY A 929 -32.24 7.24 37.70
CA GLY A 929 -33.10 8.38 38.02
C GLY A 929 -33.01 9.54 37.02
N ARG A 930 -32.39 9.35 35.86
CA ARG A 930 -32.27 10.34 34.77
C ARG A 930 -33.49 10.27 33.85
N TYR A 931 -34.66 10.60 34.40
CA TYR A 931 -35.95 10.35 33.75
C TYR A 931 -36.21 11.11 32.45
N GLU A 932 -35.65 12.32 32.29
CA GLU A 932 -35.80 13.10 31.04
C GLU A 932 -35.09 12.42 29.88
N GLU A 933 -33.81 12.07 30.06
CA GLU A 933 -33.02 11.36 29.06
C GLU A 933 -33.56 9.95 28.80
N ALA A 934 -34.07 9.26 29.84
CA ALA A 934 -34.72 7.97 29.70
C ALA A 934 -35.99 8.03 28.82
N ASP A 935 -36.81 9.09 28.95
CA ASP A 935 -38.01 9.28 28.11
C ASP A 935 -37.64 9.62 26.66
N GLU A 936 -36.56 10.37 26.43
CA GLU A 936 -36.03 10.64 25.08
C GLU A 936 -35.60 9.35 24.38
N TRP A 937 -34.81 8.51 25.06
CA TRP A 937 -34.38 7.23 24.50
C TRP A 937 -35.52 6.23 24.38
N ALA A 938 -36.50 6.23 25.29
CA ALA A 938 -37.68 5.38 25.15
C ALA A 938 -38.53 5.80 23.94
N ARG A 939 -38.67 7.10 23.64
CA ARG A 939 -39.31 7.56 22.40
C ARG A 939 -38.50 7.15 21.18
N THR A 940 -37.17 7.23 21.24
CA THR A 940 -36.30 6.74 20.18
C THR A 940 -36.52 5.25 19.93
N THR A 941 -36.63 4.43 20.99
CA THR A 941 -37.00 3.02 20.88
C THR A 941 -38.37 2.84 20.23
N ALA A 942 -39.38 3.63 20.61
CA ALA A 942 -40.71 3.56 20.01
C ALA A 942 -40.71 3.96 18.52
N ASP A 943 -39.92 4.96 18.13
CA ASP A 943 -39.79 5.44 16.75
C ASP A 943 -39.06 4.41 15.87
N LEU A 944 -38.12 3.65 16.46
CA LEU A 944 -37.39 2.57 15.79
C LEU A 944 -38.10 1.22 15.84
N ALA A 945 -39.05 1.03 16.78
CA ALA A 945 -39.73 -0.23 16.99
C ALA A 945 -40.54 -0.63 15.74
N MET A 946 -40.33 -1.86 15.29
CA MET A 946 -41.03 -2.38 14.12
C MET A 946 -42.35 -3.01 14.54
N GLU A 947 -43.38 -2.89 13.70
CA GLU A 947 -44.69 -3.49 13.99
C GLU A 947 -44.55 -5.03 14.13
N GLY A 948 -44.96 -5.54 15.29
CA GLY A 948 -44.83 -6.95 15.66
C GLY A 948 -43.55 -7.30 16.43
N ASP A 949 -42.60 -6.37 16.60
CA ASP A 949 -41.44 -6.56 17.48
C ASP A 949 -41.85 -6.37 18.93
N PHE A 950 -42.00 -7.46 19.68
CA PHE A 950 -42.54 -7.35 21.03
C PHE A 950 -41.54 -6.72 22.02
N ASP A 951 -40.22 -6.86 21.80
CA ASP A 951 -39.21 -6.48 22.78
C ASP A 951 -39.02 -4.95 22.89
N PRO A 952 -38.76 -4.20 21.79
CA PRO A 952 -38.76 -2.75 21.80
C PRO A 952 -40.12 -2.18 22.25
N GLU A 953 -41.23 -2.74 21.75
CA GLU A 953 -42.59 -2.31 22.10
C GLU A 953 -42.89 -2.43 23.60
N PHE A 954 -42.43 -3.52 24.22
CA PHE A 954 -42.50 -3.70 25.66
C PHE A 954 -41.58 -2.69 26.39
N ARG A 955 -40.29 -2.62 26.00
CA ARG A 955 -39.29 -1.85 26.75
C ARG A 955 -39.61 -0.39 26.83
N TRP A 956 -39.97 0.25 25.70
CA TRP A 956 -40.25 1.67 25.72
C TRP A 956 -41.46 1.98 26.60
N ARG A 957 -42.50 1.13 26.59
CA ARG A 957 -43.67 1.29 27.47
C ARG A 957 -43.31 1.13 28.94
N ALA A 958 -42.52 0.11 29.26
CA ALA A 958 -42.08 -0.16 30.63
C ALA A 958 -41.21 0.97 31.21
N VAL A 959 -40.33 1.57 30.40
CA VAL A 959 -39.50 2.72 30.81
C VAL A 959 -40.37 3.97 30.95
N ARG A 960 -41.19 4.30 29.96
CA ARG A 960 -42.05 5.50 30.01
C ARG A 960 -43.07 5.42 31.13
N ALA A 961 -43.62 4.23 31.43
CA ALA A 961 -44.50 4.02 32.57
C ALA A 961 -43.82 4.41 33.89
N ARG A 962 -42.57 3.99 34.11
CA ARG A 962 -41.80 4.38 35.30
C ARG A 962 -41.50 5.87 35.34
N VAL A 963 -41.08 6.46 34.21
CA VAL A 963 -40.86 7.91 34.11
C VAL A 963 -42.13 8.70 34.48
N LEU A 964 -43.29 8.33 33.92
CA LEU A 964 -44.56 8.99 34.19
C LEU A 964 -45.00 8.83 35.64
N ALA A 965 -44.80 7.65 36.24
CA ALA A 965 -45.10 7.42 37.65
C ALA A 965 -44.24 8.32 38.57
N HIS A 966 -42.94 8.47 38.27
CA HIS A 966 -42.06 9.40 39.00
C HIS A 966 -42.41 10.88 38.78
N ARG A 967 -43.09 11.23 37.67
CA ARG A 967 -43.68 12.56 37.43
C ARG A 967 -45.06 12.76 38.09
N GLY A 968 -45.65 11.71 38.67
CA GLY A 968 -46.98 11.75 39.30
C GLY A 968 -48.15 11.55 38.32
N GLU A 969 -47.88 11.17 37.07
CA GLU A 969 -48.87 10.93 36.01
C GLU A 969 -49.37 9.47 36.05
N PHE A 970 -49.96 9.06 37.17
CA PHE A 970 -50.21 7.64 37.48
C PHE A 970 -51.19 6.92 36.55
N GLU A 971 -52.21 7.60 36.03
CA GLU A 971 -53.21 6.97 35.14
C GLU A 971 -52.57 6.52 33.81
N GLU A 972 -51.78 7.39 33.18
CA GLU A 972 -51.10 7.07 31.92
C GLU A 972 -49.93 6.10 32.18
N ALA A 973 -49.23 6.25 33.30
CA ALA A 973 -48.20 5.30 33.72
C ALA A 973 -48.74 3.86 33.85
N GLU A 974 -49.87 3.69 34.55
CA GLU A 974 -50.50 2.39 34.73
C GLU A 974 -50.97 1.80 33.41
N LYS A 975 -51.58 2.63 32.55
CA LYS A 975 -52.03 2.21 31.22
C LYS A 975 -50.87 1.64 30.40
N LEU A 976 -49.75 2.38 30.29
CA LEU A 976 -48.57 1.92 29.55
C LEU A 976 -47.96 0.66 30.16
N ALA A 977 -47.88 0.55 31.49
CA ALA A 977 -47.38 -0.64 32.16
C ALA A 977 -48.25 -1.88 31.88
N ARG A 978 -49.58 -1.73 31.88
CA ARG A 978 -50.52 -2.81 31.55
C ARG A 978 -50.43 -3.23 30.09
N GLU A 979 -50.34 -2.28 29.16
CA GLU A 979 -50.08 -2.57 27.75
C GLU A 979 -48.78 -3.37 27.57
N GLY A 980 -47.71 -2.99 28.30
CA GLY A 980 -46.45 -3.73 28.30
C GLY A 980 -46.59 -5.17 28.80
N VAL A 981 -47.39 -5.41 29.84
CA VAL A 981 -47.72 -6.76 30.34
C VAL A 981 -48.51 -7.55 29.30
N GLU A 982 -49.54 -6.96 28.69
CA GLU A 982 -50.36 -7.62 27.66
C GLU A 982 -49.54 -8.07 26.44
N ILE A 983 -48.52 -7.30 26.05
CA ILE A 983 -47.60 -7.65 24.96
C ILE A 983 -46.79 -8.90 25.33
N VAL A 984 -46.10 -8.91 26.47
CA VAL A 984 -45.21 -10.02 26.85
C VAL A 984 -45.98 -11.29 27.27
N GLU A 985 -47.23 -11.16 27.72
CA GLU A 985 -48.10 -12.31 28.02
C GLU A 985 -48.42 -13.16 26.80
N GLN A 986 -48.35 -12.58 25.59
CA GLN A 986 -48.54 -13.29 24.32
C GLN A 986 -47.30 -14.07 23.85
N THR A 987 -46.16 -13.90 24.54
CA THR A 987 -44.87 -14.53 24.23
C THR A 987 -44.56 -15.70 25.17
N ASP A 988 -43.55 -16.51 24.87
CA ASP A 988 -43.03 -17.54 25.79
C ASP A 988 -41.82 -17.07 26.63
N TRP A 989 -41.63 -15.75 26.80
CA TRP A 989 -40.44 -15.16 27.43
C TRP A 989 -40.66 -14.85 28.92
N TRP A 990 -40.22 -15.75 29.80
CA TRP A 990 -40.39 -15.62 31.25
C TRP A 990 -39.66 -14.41 31.85
N LEU A 991 -38.46 -14.09 31.36
CA LEU A 991 -37.69 -12.94 31.84
C LEU A 991 -38.48 -11.63 31.65
N HIS A 992 -39.01 -11.41 30.44
CA HIS A 992 -39.74 -10.20 30.08
C HIS A 992 -41.09 -10.11 30.80
N ARG A 993 -41.78 -11.24 31.00
CA ARG A 993 -42.98 -11.29 31.84
C ARG A 993 -42.67 -10.82 33.27
N GLY A 994 -41.56 -11.26 33.84
CA GLY A 994 -41.10 -10.80 35.15
C GLY A 994 -40.75 -9.31 35.18
N GLN A 995 -40.05 -8.82 34.15
CA GLN A 995 -39.68 -7.40 34.02
C GLN A 995 -40.91 -6.49 33.86
N ALA A 996 -41.89 -6.89 33.04
CA ALA A 996 -43.14 -6.14 32.85
C ALA A 996 -43.96 -6.07 34.13
N GLN A 997 -44.10 -7.19 34.84
CA GLN A 997 -44.80 -7.22 36.12
C GLN A 997 -44.08 -6.42 37.19
N SER A 998 -42.74 -6.39 37.19
CA SER A 998 -41.95 -5.54 38.10
C SER A 998 -42.17 -4.05 37.81
N ALA A 999 -42.18 -3.65 36.53
CA ALA A 999 -42.46 -2.28 36.14
C ALA A 999 -43.89 -1.85 36.52
N LEU A 1000 -44.89 -2.71 36.31
CA LEU A 1000 -46.26 -2.47 36.76
C LEU A 1000 -46.35 -2.38 38.30
N GLY A 1001 -45.65 -3.26 39.02
CA GLY A 1001 -45.54 -3.23 40.47
C GLY A 1001 -45.01 -1.89 40.98
N GLU A 1002 -43.92 -1.38 40.41
CA GLU A 1002 -43.33 -0.08 40.77
C GLU A 1002 -44.31 1.08 40.52
N VAL A 1003 -44.99 1.09 39.36
CA VAL A 1003 -45.99 2.12 39.04
C VAL A 1003 -47.15 2.11 40.04
N LEU A 1004 -47.67 0.93 40.38
CA LEU A 1004 -48.77 0.77 41.33
C LEU A 1004 -48.34 1.14 42.76
N GLU A 1005 -47.11 0.83 43.14
CA GLU A 1005 -46.51 1.22 44.42
C GLU A 1005 -46.43 2.75 44.54
N LEU A 1006 -45.88 3.44 43.54
CA LEU A 1006 -45.79 4.90 43.49
C LEU A 1006 -47.18 5.57 43.49
N ALA A 1007 -48.18 4.93 42.88
CA ALA A 1007 -49.57 5.38 42.90
C ALA A 1007 -50.32 5.07 44.22
N GLY A 1008 -49.68 4.42 45.20
CA GLY A 1008 -50.26 4.08 46.49
C GLY A 1008 -51.22 2.88 46.49
N ARG A 1009 -51.22 2.06 45.43
CA ARG A 1009 -52.09 0.87 45.27
C ARG A 1009 -51.41 -0.40 45.73
N VAL A 1010 -51.09 -0.46 47.03
CA VAL A 1010 -50.22 -1.49 47.64
C VAL A 1010 -50.65 -2.93 47.33
N ASP A 1011 -51.94 -3.27 47.46
CA ASP A 1011 -52.41 -4.66 47.23
C ASP A 1011 -52.21 -5.09 45.76
N GLN A 1012 -52.40 -4.17 44.81
CA GLN A 1012 -52.19 -4.45 43.39
C GLN A 1012 -50.69 -4.54 43.06
N ALA A 1013 -49.88 -3.66 43.66
CA ALA A 1013 -48.42 -3.72 43.51
C ALA A 1013 -47.85 -5.05 44.01
N ARG A 1014 -48.33 -5.55 45.17
CA ARG A 1014 -47.95 -6.87 45.69
C ARG A 1014 -48.31 -8.00 44.73
N ALA A 1015 -49.53 -8.01 44.19
CA ALA A 1015 -49.95 -9.04 43.23
C ALA A 1015 -49.07 -9.04 41.97
N SER A 1016 -48.64 -7.86 41.49
CA SER A 1016 -47.70 -7.75 40.37
C SER A 1016 -46.30 -8.27 40.72
N TYR A 1017 -45.73 -7.89 41.87
CA TYR A 1017 -44.42 -8.41 42.27
C TYR A 1017 -44.44 -9.93 42.55
N GLU A 1018 -45.54 -10.50 43.06
CA GLU A 1018 -45.70 -11.95 43.21
C GLU A 1018 -45.64 -12.68 41.86
N GLN A 1019 -46.30 -12.14 40.83
CA GLN A 1019 -46.22 -12.65 39.46
C GLN A 1019 -44.82 -12.49 38.87
N ALA A 1020 -44.12 -11.38 39.19
CA ALA A 1020 -42.74 -11.18 38.77
C ALA A 1020 -41.80 -12.24 39.36
N VAL A 1021 -41.94 -12.55 40.66
CA VAL A 1021 -41.16 -13.61 41.33
C VAL A 1021 -41.40 -14.97 40.67
N ASP A 1022 -42.66 -15.37 40.43
CA ASP A 1022 -42.97 -16.65 39.75
C ASP A 1022 -42.33 -16.72 38.35
N ALA A 1023 -42.39 -15.64 37.58
CA ALA A 1023 -41.78 -15.59 36.25
C ALA A 1023 -40.24 -15.69 36.31
N PHE A 1024 -39.58 -14.94 37.20
CA PHE A 1024 -38.13 -14.99 37.35
C PHE A 1024 -37.65 -16.35 37.90
N GLU A 1025 -38.38 -16.97 38.82
CA GLU A 1025 -38.05 -18.30 39.35
C GLU A 1025 -38.16 -19.38 38.27
N ARG A 1026 -39.21 -19.34 37.44
CA ARG A 1026 -39.36 -20.26 36.29
C ARG A 1026 -38.22 -20.13 35.29
N LYS A 1027 -37.77 -18.90 35.03
CA LYS A 1027 -36.61 -18.67 34.16
C LYS A 1027 -35.29 -19.01 34.84
N GLY A 1028 -35.20 -18.93 36.17
CA GLY A 1028 -33.95 -19.07 36.92
C GLY A 1028 -33.11 -17.80 36.97
N VAL A 1029 -33.76 -16.63 37.03
CA VAL A 1029 -33.11 -15.31 37.14
C VAL A 1029 -33.05 -14.90 38.60
N LEU A 1030 -32.03 -15.39 39.31
CA LEU A 1030 -31.91 -15.29 40.76
C LEU A 1030 -31.81 -13.83 41.27
N PRO A 1031 -31.00 -12.93 40.67
CA PRO A 1031 -30.90 -11.54 41.12
C PRO A 1031 -32.23 -10.78 41.03
N ASP A 1032 -32.95 -10.92 39.91
CA ASP A 1032 -34.23 -10.24 39.70
C ASP A 1032 -35.34 -10.81 40.60
N ALA A 1033 -35.38 -12.13 40.80
CA ALA A 1033 -36.31 -12.77 41.74
C ALA A 1033 -36.09 -12.27 43.18
N GLU A 1034 -34.82 -12.15 43.60
CA GLU A 1034 -34.47 -11.64 44.93
C GLU A 1034 -34.84 -10.17 45.10
N ALA A 1035 -34.59 -9.33 44.09
CA ALA A 1035 -35.00 -7.92 44.11
C ALA A 1035 -36.53 -7.77 44.23
N ALA A 1036 -37.30 -8.57 43.50
CA ALA A 1036 -38.76 -8.56 43.59
C ALA A 1036 -39.27 -9.05 44.97
N ARG A 1037 -38.64 -10.07 45.56
CA ARG A 1037 -38.96 -10.52 46.94
C ARG A 1037 -38.68 -9.44 47.97
N GLN A 1038 -37.54 -8.76 47.86
CA GLN A 1038 -37.20 -7.66 48.77
C GLN A 1038 -38.22 -6.52 48.69
N ARG A 1039 -38.76 -6.23 47.50
CA ARG A 1039 -39.87 -5.27 47.35
C ARG A 1039 -41.18 -5.78 47.97
N LEU A 1040 -41.52 -7.05 47.79
CA LEU A 1040 -42.67 -7.66 48.46
C LEU A 1040 -42.59 -7.56 49.99
N GLU A 1041 -41.41 -7.80 50.55
CA GLU A 1041 -41.17 -7.68 52.00
C GLU A 1041 -41.29 -6.24 52.50
N GLN A 1042 -40.89 -5.25 51.69
CA GLN A 1042 -41.03 -3.82 52.03
C GLN A 1042 -42.49 -3.34 52.00
N LEU A 1043 -43.36 -4.02 51.24
CA LEU A 1043 -44.79 -3.71 51.11
C LEU A 1043 -45.68 -4.50 52.07
N ALA A 1044 -45.11 -5.42 52.85
CA ALA A 1044 -45.79 -6.22 53.86
C ALA A 1044 -45.85 -5.50 55.21
#